data_AF-A0A9X0HT43-F1
#
_entry.id   AF-A0A9X0HT43-F1
#
_cell.length_a   1.000
_cell.length_b   1.000
_cell.length_c   1.000
_cell.angle_alpha   90.00
_cell.angle_beta   90.00
_cell.angle_gamma   90.00
#
_symmetry.space_group_name_H-M   'P 1'
#
loop_
_entity.id
_entity.type
_entity.pdbx_description
1 polymer ?
#
loop_
_entity_poly.entity_id
_entity_poly.type
_entity_poly.pdbx_seq_one_letter_code
_entity_poly.pdbx_strand_id
1 'polypeptide(L)'
;MTNSLARATSPYLRQHADNPVHWQQWTPEALAEAASRDVPILLSIGYAACHWCHVMAHESFADTEVAAAMNDGFVCIKVDREERPDLDAVYMNATVALTGQGGWPMTCFLTPDGRPFFCGTYYPKRTFLQLLAAVSDTWRNRRGEVEEASDKITDELRSMASGLPGGGPPMQPALCDHAVAAVLQDEDVVRGGFATNPSGAPKFPPSALLEALLRNHERTGDVMPMETVERTCTAMARGGIYDQLAGGFARYSVDASWVVPHFEKMLYDNALLLRAYAHWARRTANPLARKVAAETAAFMIDELGADGMFASSLDADAAGVEGLTYVFTPAQLAEVLGDDDGRWAAELFEITETGTFEHGASVLQLPRDPDEPERFARVRAALLAARLTRPQPGRDDKVVTAWNGLAITALAEAGVALDQPEFLDAATQCAHAVWNLHMVDGRLRRASLGGQVGDSAAILEDHAALATGLLTLHQMTGATLWLDAGLTLLDIALEHFADPDRPGRWFDTADDAEALMVRPADPLDGATPSGASLIAEALLVAAHLAPAERADRYAAAAEAALAAATPILTRLPRSGGHWLAVAEAAVRGPLQIAVACEPGHSELLAAARRLAPGGAVVVGGPVNSSELLIGRDRVDGADAAYVCRGRACDLPVTTTSELAAALSASV
;
A
#
# COMPACT_ATOMS: atom_id res chain seq x y z
N MET A 1 15.15 -23.70 -27.39
CA MET A 1 14.92 -22.78 -26.25
C MET A 1 13.59 -23.16 -25.64
N THR A 2 13.47 -23.06 -24.32
CA THR A 2 12.31 -23.56 -23.55
C THR A 2 11.96 -22.53 -22.49
N ASN A 3 10.67 -22.37 -22.22
CA ASN A 3 10.16 -21.54 -21.12
C ASN A 3 10.81 -21.97 -19.78
N SER A 4 11.31 -21.01 -19.00
CA SER A 4 12.02 -21.26 -17.75
C SER A 4 11.25 -20.83 -16.49
N LEU A 5 10.03 -20.31 -16.63
CA LEU A 5 9.29 -19.71 -15.51
C LEU A 5 8.78 -20.73 -14.48
N ALA A 6 8.76 -22.02 -14.80
CA ALA A 6 8.43 -23.10 -13.84
C ALA A 6 9.34 -23.10 -12.60
N ARG A 7 10.52 -22.47 -12.67
CA ARG A 7 11.51 -22.39 -11.58
C ARG A 7 11.46 -21.10 -10.77
N ALA A 8 10.63 -20.12 -11.17
CA ALA A 8 10.54 -18.84 -10.47
C ALA A 8 9.96 -19.00 -9.05
N THR A 9 10.22 -18.07 -8.13
CA THR A 9 9.57 -18.02 -6.82
C THR A 9 8.25 -17.25 -6.84
N SER A 10 8.00 -16.45 -7.88
CA SER A 10 6.73 -15.75 -8.09
C SER A 10 5.60 -16.67 -8.57
N PRO A 11 4.44 -16.68 -7.88
CA PRO A 11 3.23 -17.31 -8.38
C PRO A 11 2.78 -16.77 -9.74
N TYR A 12 2.85 -15.45 -9.96
CA TYR A 12 2.52 -14.82 -11.24
C TYR A 12 3.37 -15.37 -12.39
N LEU A 13 4.69 -15.50 -12.19
CA LEU A 13 5.56 -16.05 -13.23
C LEU A 13 5.24 -17.52 -13.51
N ARG A 14 4.97 -18.32 -12.46
CA ARG A 14 4.59 -19.73 -12.60
C ARG A 14 3.28 -19.93 -13.37
N GLN A 15 2.32 -19.00 -13.28
CA GLN A 15 1.08 -19.04 -14.08
C GLN A 15 1.33 -19.06 -15.60
N HIS A 16 2.53 -18.65 -16.04
CA HIS A 16 2.92 -18.61 -17.46
C HIS A 16 3.93 -19.70 -17.85
N ALA A 17 4.22 -20.66 -16.97
CA ALA A 17 5.21 -21.71 -17.21
C ALA A 17 4.87 -22.64 -18.39
N ASP A 18 3.57 -22.84 -18.65
CA ASP A 18 3.08 -23.71 -19.73
C ASP A 18 2.80 -22.97 -21.04
N ASN A 19 3.02 -21.64 -21.07
CA ASN A 19 2.86 -20.88 -22.31
C ASN A 19 3.87 -21.33 -23.37
N PRO A 20 3.47 -21.39 -24.66
CA PRO A 20 4.37 -21.74 -25.77
C PRO A 20 5.48 -20.70 -26.02
N VAL A 21 5.33 -19.49 -25.48
CA VAL A 21 6.39 -18.47 -25.49
C VAL A 21 7.56 -18.92 -24.61
N HIS A 22 8.79 -18.73 -25.09
CA HIS A 22 10.04 -19.01 -24.37
C HIS A 22 10.31 -17.93 -23.31
N TRP A 23 9.40 -17.78 -22.35
CA TRP A 23 9.54 -16.80 -21.28
C TRP A 23 10.75 -17.10 -20.39
N GLN A 24 11.45 -16.02 -20.04
CA GLN A 24 12.56 -16.01 -19.08
C GLN A 24 12.35 -14.89 -18.05
N GLN A 25 13.05 -14.98 -16.92
CA GLN A 25 13.10 -13.89 -15.94
C GLN A 25 14.10 -12.81 -16.39
N TRP A 26 13.94 -11.60 -15.87
CA TRP A 26 14.95 -10.54 -16.06
C TRP A 26 16.25 -10.95 -15.38
N THR A 27 17.28 -11.21 -16.19
CA THR A 27 18.60 -11.67 -15.72
C THR A 27 19.69 -11.18 -16.68
N PRO A 28 20.93 -10.97 -16.20
CA PRO A 28 22.06 -10.64 -17.07
C PRO A 28 22.22 -11.62 -18.25
N GLU A 29 21.91 -12.90 -18.04
CA GLU A 29 21.94 -13.94 -19.07
C GLU A 29 20.90 -13.69 -20.18
N ALA A 30 19.69 -13.26 -19.82
CA ALA A 30 18.64 -12.94 -20.80
C ALA A 30 19.03 -11.72 -21.66
N LEU A 31 19.62 -10.68 -21.06
CA LEU A 31 20.13 -9.52 -21.81
C LEU A 31 21.30 -9.91 -22.72
N ALA A 32 22.24 -10.74 -22.22
CA ALA A 32 23.35 -11.25 -23.01
C ALA A 32 22.88 -12.14 -24.18
N GLU A 33 21.81 -12.91 -23.99
CA GLU A 33 21.18 -13.69 -25.07
C GLU A 33 20.63 -12.77 -26.16
N ALA A 34 19.89 -11.71 -25.78
CA ALA A 34 19.35 -10.74 -26.73
C ALA A 34 20.46 -10.09 -27.56
N ALA A 35 21.58 -9.75 -26.92
CA ALA A 35 22.76 -9.20 -27.58
C ALA A 35 23.42 -10.22 -28.51
N SER A 36 23.57 -11.47 -28.08
CA SER A 36 24.18 -12.53 -28.89
C SER A 36 23.33 -12.90 -30.11
N ARG A 37 22.00 -12.82 -29.99
CA ARG A 37 21.06 -13.11 -31.08
C ARG A 37 20.83 -11.90 -31.99
N ASP A 38 21.27 -10.70 -31.57
CA ASP A 38 20.97 -9.41 -32.21
C ASP A 38 19.46 -9.20 -32.46
N VAL A 39 18.67 -9.47 -31.43
CA VAL A 39 17.21 -9.29 -31.45
C VAL A 39 16.77 -8.38 -30.29
N PRO A 40 15.67 -7.63 -30.43
CA PRO A 40 15.14 -6.85 -29.33
C PRO A 40 14.59 -7.73 -28.21
N ILE A 41 14.44 -7.14 -27.03
CA ILE A 41 13.76 -7.74 -25.89
C ILE A 41 12.28 -7.37 -25.96
N LEU A 42 11.40 -8.36 -25.73
CA LEU A 42 9.99 -8.14 -25.44
C LEU A 42 9.79 -8.36 -23.94
N LEU A 43 9.57 -7.27 -23.21
CA LEU A 43 9.35 -7.25 -21.78
C LEU A 43 7.85 -7.17 -21.48
N SER A 44 7.35 -8.10 -20.67
CA SER A 44 5.98 -8.08 -20.14
C SER A 44 6.01 -8.00 -18.62
N ILE A 45 5.37 -6.97 -18.04
CA ILE A 45 5.26 -6.77 -16.58
C ILE A 45 3.81 -6.86 -16.13
N GLY A 46 3.56 -7.60 -15.05
CA GLY A 46 2.24 -7.72 -14.40
C GLY A 46 2.35 -8.33 -13.00
N TYR A 47 1.23 -8.79 -12.44
CA TYR A 47 1.14 -9.43 -11.12
C TYR A 47 -0.04 -10.41 -11.08
N ALA A 48 -0.11 -11.23 -10.03
CA ALA A 48 -0.97 -12.42 -9.99
C ALA A 48 -2.48 -12.12 -10.05
N ALA A 49 -2.94 -11.08 -9.36
CA ALA A 49 -4.36 -10.70 -9.27
C ALA A 49 -4.87 -9.83 -10.43
N CYS A 50 -4.02 -9.55 -11.43
CA CYS A 50 -4.33 -8.64 -12.53
C CYS A 50 -5.20 -9.31 -13.62
N HIS A 51 -6.50 -8.95 -13.68
CA HIS A 51 -7.44 -9.47 -14.70
C HIS A 51 -6.93 -9.28 -16.14
N TRP A 52 -6.55 -8.06 -16.53
CA TRP A 52 -6.09 -7.78 -17.89
C TRP A 52 -4.80 -8.53 -18.26
N CYS A 53 -3.99 -8.90 -17.25
CA CYS A 53 -2.80 -9.71 -17.45
C CYS A 53 -3.18 -11.15 -17.82
N HIS A 54 -4.23 -11.71 -17.22
CA HIS A 54 -4.79 -13.01 -17.60
C HIS A 54 -5.44 -12.97 -18.98
N VAL A 55 -6.22 -11.92 -19.28
CA VAL A 55 -6.83 -11.72 -20.61
C VAL A 55 -5.77 -11.73 -21.70
N MET A 56 -4.70 -10.94 -21.54
CA MET A 56 -3.62 -10.91 -22.53
C MET A 56 -2.89 -12.25 -22.64
N ALA A 57 -2.72 -12.96 -21.51
CA ALA A 57 -2.09 -14.27 -21.52
C ALA A 57 -2.91 -15.30 -22.29
N HIS A 58 -4.22 -15.37 -22.05
CA HIS A 58 -5.11 -16.30 -22.73
C HIS A 58 -5.29 -15.96 -24.22
N GLU A 59 -5.51 -14.69 -24.56
CA GLU A 59 -5.76 -14.29 -25.94
C GLU A 59 -4.51 -14.30 -26.83
N SER A 60 -3.35 -13.98 -26.25
CA SER A 60 -2.11 -13.79 -27.03
C SER A 60 -0.99 -14.74 -26.62
N PHE A 61 -0.58 -14.79 -25.36
CA PHE A 61 0.64 -15.55 -24.98
C PHE A 61 0.46 -17.07 -25.02
N ALA A 62 -0.76 -17.58 -24.87
CA ALA A 62 -1.09 -19.00 -25.01
C ALA A 62 -1.27 -19.44 -26.48
N ASP A 63 -1.36 -18.49 -27.42
CA ASP A 63 -1.58 -18.77 -28.84
C ASP A 63 -0.27 -19.15 -29.54
N THR A 64 -0.27 -20.29 -30.23
CA THR A 64 0.95 -20.84 -30.87
C THR A 64 1.49 -19.99 -32.02
N GLU A 65 0.64 -19.24 -32.74
CA GLU A 65 1.06 -18.36 -33.83
C GLU A 65 1.76 -17.11 -33.27
N VAL A 66 1.16 -16.49 -32.25
CA VAL A 66 1.76 -15.37 -31.52
C VAL A 66 3.08 -15.79 -30.89
N ALA A 67 3.11 -16.93 -30.21
CA ALA A 67 4.31 -17.42 -29.56
C ALA A 67 5.44 -17.74 -30.56
N ALA A 68 5.13 -18.29 -31.73
CA ALA A 68 6.13 -18.50 -32.78
C ALA A 68 6.75 -17.17 -33.24
N ALA A 69 5.92 -16.13 -33.46
CA ALA A 69 6.41 -14.80 -33.84
C ALA A 69 7.26 -14.15 -32.74
N MET A 70 6.86 -14.30 -31.48
CA MET A 70 7.63 -13.81 -30.32
C MET A 70 8.97 -14.54 -30.18
N ASN A 71 8.95 -15.86 -30.22
CA ASN A 71 10.14 -16.70 -30.00
C ASN A 71 11.21 -16.51 -31.09
N ASP A 72 10.79 -16.29 -32.34
CA ASP A 72 11.69 -16.05 -33.47
C ASP A 72 12.32 -14.65 -33.40
N GLY A 73 11.49 -13.62 -33.18
CA GLY A 73 11.90 -12.22 -33.29
C GLY A 73 12.48 -11.60 -32.02
N PHE A 74 12.34 -12.24 -30.85
CA PHE A 74 12.62 -11.59 -29.57
C PHE A 74 13.25 -12.52 -28.52
N VAL A 75 13.90 -11.91 -27.53
CA VAL A 75 14.06 -12.50 -26.20
C VAL A 75 12.88 -12.05 -25.33
N CYS A 76 12.07 -13.00 -24.89
CA CYS A 76 10.84 -12.72 -24.15
C CYS A 76 11.09 -12.78 -22.64
N ILE A 77 10.99 -11.63 -21.98
CA ILE A 77 11.21 -11.50 -20.54
C ILE A 77 9.88 -11.20 -19.85
N LYS A 78 9.59 -11.93 -18.77
CA LYS A 78 8.41 -11.70 -17.93
C LYS A 78 8.82 -11.31 -16.52
N VAL A 79 8.16 -10.29 -15.98
CA VAL A 79 8.48 -9.70 -14.66
C VAL A 79 7.22 -9.60 -13.81
N ASP A 80 7.33 -10.05 -12.57
CA ASP A 80 6.37 -9.77 -11.51
C ASP A 80 6.70 -8.43 -10.85
N ARG A 81 5.82 -7.43 -10.99
CA ARG A 81 6.03 -6.09 -10.39
C ARG A 81 6.11 -6.12 -8.87
N GLU A 82 5.51 -7.12 -8.22
CA GLU A 82 5.52 -7.22 -6.77
C GLU A 82 6.88 -7.74 -6.27
N GLU A 83 7.60 -8.53 -7.08
CA GLU A 83 8.98 -8.95 -6.79
C GLU A 83 10.04 -7.96 -7.32
N ARG A 84 9.75 -7.25 -8.42
CA ARG A 84 10.66 -6.29 -9.09
C ARG A 84 9.96 -4.94 -9.37
N PRO A 85 9.57 -4.20 -8.32
CA PRO A 85 8.94 -2.87 -8.48
C PRO A 85 9.90 -1.84 -9.08
N ASP A 86 11.21 -2.09 -8.98
CA ASP A 86 12.27 -1.29 -9.58
C ASP A 86 12.19 -1.29 -11.11
N LEU A 87 12.02 -2.47 -11.72
CA LEU A 87 11.80 -2.61 -13.15
C LEU A 87 10.43 -2.02 -13.54
N ASP A 88 9.40 -2.31 -12.76
CA ASP A 88 8.05 -1.77 -12.98
C ASP A 88 8.05 -0.24 -13.04
N ALA A 89 8.68 0.43 -12.07
CA ALA A 89 8.74 1.89 -12.02
C ALA A 89 9.46 2.49 -13.24
N VAL A 90 10.61 1.94 -13.64
CA VAL A 90 11.38 2.43 -14.80
C VAL A 90 10.56 2.33 -16.08
N TYR A 91 9.96 1.16 -16.32
CA TYR A 91 9.23 0.92 -17.57
C TYR A 91 7.82 1.54 -17.55
N MET A 92 7.19 1.71 -16.39
CA MET A 92 5.94 2.46 -16.26
C MET A 92 6.17 3.93 -16.59
N ASN A 93 7.23 4.53 -16.07
CA ASN A 93 7.62 5.91 -16.42
C ASN A 93 7.86 6.05 -17.93
N ALA A 94 8.52 5.06 -18.55
CA ALA A 94 8.71 5.06 -20.01
C ALA A 94 7.37 4.98 -20.76
N THR A 95 6.44 4.16 -20.27
CA THR A 95 5.11 3.99 -20.86
C THR A 95 4.27 5.27 -20.76
N VAL A 96 4.29 5.92 -19.59
CA VAL A 96 3.60 7.20 -19.39
C VAL A 96 4.23 8.29 -20.26
N ALA A 97 5.55 8.37 -20.34
CA ALA A 97 6.24 9.35 -21.20
C ALA A 97 5.89 9.19 -22.69
N LEU A 98 5.70 7.94 -23.16
CA LEU A 98 5.38 7.66 -24.55
C LEU A 98 3.89 7.74 -24.89
N THR A 99 3.01 7.37 -23.97
CA THR A 99 1.58 7.18 -24.25
C THR A 99 0.65 8.14 -23.51
N GLY A 100 1.18 8.89 -22.54
CA GLY A 100 0.44 9.79 -21.65
C GLY A 100 -0.32 9.09 -20.52
N GLN A 101 -0.33 7.76 -20.49
CA GLN A 101 -1.01 6.96 -19.47
C GLN A 101 -0.22 5.68 -19.17
N GLY A 102 -0.56 5.01 -18.08
CA GLY A 102 0.08 3.76 -17.64
C GLY A 102 -0.95 2.68 -17.38
N GLY A 103 -0.48 1.46 -17.10
CA GLY A 103 -1.34 0.36 -16.69
C GLY A 103 -0.70 -1.01 -16.92
N TRP A 104 -1.32 -2.03 -16.32
CA TRP A 104 -0.92 -3.43 -16.48
C TRP A 104 -2.00 -4.19 -17.28
N PRO A 105 -1.61 -5.21 -18.10
CA PRO A 105 -0.24 -5.67 -18.35
C PRO A 105 0.55 -4.62 -19.13
N MET A 106 1.83 -4.48 -18.81
CA MET A 106 2.73 -3.58 -19.53
C MET A 106 3.53 -4.40 -20.55
N THR A 107 3.59 -3.91 -21.79
CA THR A 107 4.29 -4.55 -22.91
C THR A 107 5.30 -3.55 -23.50
N CYS A 108 6.59 -3.81 -23.28
CA CYS A 108 7.68 -2.94 -23.71
C CYS A 108 8.62 -3.67 -24.68
N PHE A 109 9.12 -2.94 -25.68
CA PHE A 109 10.17 -3.41 -26.58
C PHE A 109 11.46 -2.64 -26.29
N LEU A 110 12.51 -3.39 -26.03
CA LEU A 110 13.79 -2.85 -25.57
C LEU A 110 14.91 -3.26 -26.51
N THR A 111 15.93 -2.43 -26.57
CA THR A 111 17.26 -2.81 -27.05
C THR A 111 17.87 -3.92 -26.16
N PRO A 112 18.85 -4.71 -26.63
CA PRO A 112 19.53 -5.74 -25.84
C PRO A 112 20.16 -5.24 -24.54
N ASP A 113 20.50 -3.96 -24.45
CA ASP A 113 21.01 -3.31 -23.25
C ASP A 113 19.90 -2.74 -22.34
N GLY A 114 18.63 -3.02 -22.64
CA GLY A 114 17.49 -2.74 -21.77
C GLY A 114 16.85 -1.37 -21.95
N ARG A 115 17.33 -0.51 -22.88
CA ARG A 115 16.68 0.79 -23.15
C ARG A 115 15.38 0.58 -23.93
N PRO A 116 14.23 1.12 -23.47
CA PRO A 116 12.97 1.03 -24.20
C PRO A 116 13.01 1.87 -25.48
N PHE A 117 12.33 1.41 -26.53
CA PHE A 117 12.05 2.22 -27.72
C PHE A 117 10.57 2.24 -28.10
N PHE A 118 9.77 1.35 -27.51
CA PHE A 118 8.32 1.33 -27.66
C PHE A 118 7.68 0.74 -26.40
N CYS A 119 6.60 1.33 -25.92
CA CYS A 119 5.85 0.85 -24.77
C CYS A 119 4.35 0.91 -25.05
N GLY A 120 3.60 0.00 -24.42
CA GLY A 120 2.15 0.01 -24.39
C GLY A 120 1.62 -0.91 -23.30
N THR A 121 0.31 -1.06 -23.24
CA THR A 121 -0.34 -1.91 -22.23
C THR A 121 -0.86 -3.20 -22.86
N TYR A 122 -2.19 -3.32 -22.98
CA TYR A 122 -2.89 -4.45 -23.56
C TYR A 122 -2.96 -4.35 -25.09
N TYR A 123 -2.70 -5.48 -25.78
CA TYR A 123 -2.89 -5.61 -27.22
C TYR A 123 -3.71 -6.87 -27.56
N PRO A 124 -4.85 -6.73 -28.25
CA PRO A 124 -5.57 -7.88 -28.80
C PRO A 124 -4.72 -8.64 -29.83
N LYS A 125 -4.89 -9.97 -29.92
CA LYS A 125 -4.09 -10.89 -30.75
C LYS A 125 -3.71 -10.31 -32.13
N ARG A 126 -4.70 -9.87 -32.91
CA ARG A 126 -4.48 -9.41 -34.29
C ARG A 126 -3.58 -8.18 -34.35
N THR A 127 -3.82 -7.21 -33.47
CA THR A 127 -3.01 -5.99 -33.39
C THR A 127 -1.61 -6.31 -32.88
N PHE A 128 -1.50 -7.27 -31.96
CA PHE A 128 -0.22 -7.70 -31.41
C PHE A 128 0.68 -8.36 -32.47
N LEU A 129 0.16 -9.26 -33.31
CA LEU A 129 0.91 -9.82 -34.44
C LEU A 129 1.44 -8.75 -35.41
N GLN A 130 0.61 -7.74 -35.71
CA GLN A 130 1.02 -6.62 -36.56
C GLN A 130 2.14 -5.80 -35.91
N LEU A 131 2.06 -5.57 -34.60
CA LEU A 131 3.07 -4.87 -33.82
C LEU A 131 4.40 -5.64 -33.79
N LEU A 132 4.37 -6.95 -33.51
CA LEU A 132 5.57 -7.81 -33.51
C LEU A 132 6.30 -7.77 -34.87
N ALA A 133 5.54 -7.84 -35.97
CA ALA A 133 6.10 -7.74 -37.32
C ALA A 133 6.71 -6.35 -37.59
N ALA A 134 6.02 -5.28 -37.21
CA ALA A 134 6.49 -3.91 -37.39
C ALA A 134 7.77 -3.61 -36.58
N VAL A 135 7.84 -4.08 -35.33
CA VAL A 135 9.04 -3.94 -34.49
C VAL A 135 10.21 -4.72 -35.09
N SER A 136 9.99 -5.97 -35.50
CA SER A 136 11.04 -6.81 -36.10
C SER A 136 11.57 -6.26 -37.44
N ASP A 137 10.71 -5.64 -38.24
CA ASP A 137 11.12 -4.95 -39.46
C ASP A 137 11.93 -3.68 -39.15
N THR A 138 11.45 -2.85 -38.22
CA THR A 138 12.12 -1.61 -37.81
C THR A 138 13.49 -1.89 -37.21
N TRP A 139 13.63 -2.94 -36.39
CA TRP A 139 14.90 -3.39 -35.83
C TRP A 139 15.95 -3.72 -36.89
N ARG A 140 15.55 -4.50 -37.91
CA ARG A 140 16.47 -4.98 -38.95
C ARG A 140 16.81 -3.92 -39.99
N ASN A 141 15.82 -3.13 -40.41
CA ASN A 141 15.93 -2.25 -41.56
C ASN A 141 16.16 -0.78 -41.18
N ARG A 142 15.81 -0.38 -39.95
CA ARG A 142 15.82 1.01 -39.48
C ARG A 142 16.41 1.13 -38.07
N ARG A 143 17.48 0.38 -37.78
CA ARG A 143 18.12 0.34 -36.45
C ARG A 143 18.50 1.71 -35.89
N GLY A 144 18.93 2.65 -36.74
CA GLY A 144 19.26 4.01 -36.30
C GLY A 144 18.06 4.76 -35.69
N GLU A 145 16.84 4.56 -36.22
CA GLU A 145 15.62 5.15 -35.65
C GLU A 145 15.31 4.59 -34.27
N VAL A 146 15.60 3.31 -34.04
CA VAL A 146 15.42 2.63 -32.74
C VAL A 146 16.36 3.20 -31.70
N GLU A 147 17.66 3.30 -32.02
CA GLU A 147 18.66 3.86 -31.09
C GLU A 147 18.34 5.32 -30.74
N GLU A 148 17.96 6.15 -31.72
CA GLU A 148 17.58 7.54 -31.47
C GLU A 148 16.32 7.66 -30.58
N ALA A 149 15.32 6.79 -30.80
CA ALA A 149 14.15 6.74 -29.93
C ALA A 149 14.52 6.32 -28.50
N SER A 150 15.36 5.30 -28.35
CA SER A 150 15.84 4.83 -27.04
C SER A 150 16.63 5.88 -26.28
N ASP A 151 17.51 6.62 -26.95
CA ASP A 151 18.29 7.69 -26.32
C ASP A 151 17.39 8.81 -25.81
N LYS A 152 16.40 9.24 -26.62
CA LYS A 152 15.41 10.25 -26.20
C LYS A 152 14.61 9.82 -24.98
N ILE A 153 14.14 8.58 -24.95
CA ILE A 153 13.37 8.06 -23.80
C ILE A 153 14.29 7.95 -22.57
N THR A 154 15.53 7.51 -22.74
CA THR A 154 16.49 7.39 -21.64
C THR A 154 16.82 8.75 -21.03
N ASP A 155 17.00 9.78 -21.84
CA ASP A 155 17.25 11.14 -21.37
C ASP A 155 16.03 11.72 -20.65
N GLU A 156 14.81 11.47 -21.14
CA GLU A 156 13.57 11.86 -20.45
C GLU A 156 13.44 11.14 -19.09
N LEU A 157 13.71 9.84 -19.03
CA LEU A 157 13.70 9.08 -17.78
C LEU A 157 14.74 9.59 -16.77
N ARG A 158 15.93 9.97 -17.22
CA ARG A 158 16.95 10.61 -16.37
C ARG A 158 16.49 11.98 -15.86
N SER A 159 15.81 12.74 -16.70
CA SER A 159 15.21 14.02 -16.33
C SER A 159 14.13 13.83 -15.26
N MET A 160 13.21 12.87 -15.45
CA MET A 160 12.17 12.52 -14.47
C MET A 160 12.77 12.04 -13.15
N ALA A 161 13.75 11.13 -13.21
CA ALA A 161 14.42 10.61 -12.01
C ALA A 161 15.26 11.66 -11.29
N SER A 162 15.65 12.75 -11.95
CA SER A 162 16.33 13.87 -11.29
C SER A 162 15.45 14.59 -10.25
N GLY A 163 14.17 14.23 -10.14
CA GLY A 163 13.27 14.65 -9.08
C GLY A 163 12.66 16.04 -9.34
N LEU A 164 11.77 16.45 -8.43
CA LEU A 164 11.14 17.76 -8.52
C LEU A 164 12.15 18.88 -8.28
N PRO A 165 12.01 20.03 -8.95
CA PRO A 165 12.85 21.19 -8.66
C PRO A 165 12.75 21.55 -7.17
N GLY A 166 13.90 21.69 -6.51
CA GLY A 166 13.94 22.19 -5.13
C GLY A 166 13.37 23.61 -5.01
N GLY A 167 13.08 24.04 -3.78
CA GLY A 167 12.63 25.41 -3.49
C GLY A 167 11.13 25.56 -3.20
N GLY A 168 10.61 24.77 -2.26
CA GLY A 168 9.30 25.00 -1.65
C GLY A 168 9.36 25.95 -0.44
N PRO A 169 8.19 26.38 0.09
CA PRO A 169 8.13 27.07 1.37
C PRO A 169 8.65 26.16 2.50
N PRO A 170 9.12 26.72 3.63
CA PRO A 170 9.57 25.91 4.76
C PRO A 170 8.44 25.02 5.28
N MET A 171 8.79 23.83 5.77
CA MET A 171 7.83 22.90 6.39
C MET A 171 7.28 23.53 7.68
N GLN A 172 6.04 24.02 7.62
CA GLN A 172 5.36 24.76 8.69
C GLN A 172 3.87 24.43 8.70
N PRO A 173 3.13 24.68 9.81
CA PRO A 173 1.70 24.44 9.89
C PRO A 173 0.90 25.03 8.71
N ALA A 174 1.24 26.26 8.30
CA ALA A 174 0.57 26.94 7.19
C ALA A 174 0.70 26.22 5.83
N LEU A 175 1.79 25.48 5.58
CA LEU A 175 1.92 24.66 4.37
C LEU A 175 0.98 23.45 4.43
N CYS A 176 0.86 22.81 5.59
CA CYS A 176 -0.05 21.69 5.79
C CYS A 176 -1.50 22.13 5.63
N ASP A 177 -1.87 23.27 6.23
CA ASP A 177 -3.21 23.86 6.11
C ASP A 177 -3.54 24.22 4.65
N HIS A 178 -2.55 24.75 3.90
CA HIS A 178 -2.70 25.03 2.47
C HIS A 178 -2.93 23.75 1.65
N ALA A 179 -2.12 22.71 1.91
CA ALA A 179 -2.24 21.43 1.22
C ALA A 179 -3.61 20.78 1.48
N VAL A 180 -4.09 20.80 2.72
CA VAL A 180 -5.42 20.31 3.09
C VAL A 180 -6.51 21.12 2.39
N ALA A 181 -6.44 22.46 2.41
CA ALA A 181 -7.42 23.29 1.72
C ALA A 181 -7.50 22.99 0.21
N ALA A 182 -6.36 22.72 -0.44
CA ALA A 182 -6.32 22.30 -1.84
C ALA A 182 -6.94 20.92 -2.06
N VAL A 183 -6.65 19.94 -1.20
CA VAL A 183 -7.26 18.60 -1.26
C VAL A 183 -8.78 18.68 -1.11
N LEU A 184 -9.28 19.48 -0.16
CA LEU A 184 -10.72 19.65 0.09
C LEU A 184 -11.47 20.26 -1.11
N GLN A 185 -10.80 21.07 -1.94
CA GLN A 185 -11.41 21.64 -3.14
C GLN A 185 -11.68 20.60 -4.24
N ASP A 186 -10.92 19.50 -4.24
CA ASP A 186 -11.01 18.43 -5.24
C ASP A 186 -11.96 17.29 -4.83
N GLU A 187 -12.60 17.39 -3.66
CA GLU A 187 -13.51 16.36 -3.15
C GLU A 187 -14.76 16.21 -4.03
N ASP A 188 -15.13 14.97 -4.36
CA ASP A 188 -16.47 14.63 -4.84
C ASP A 188 -17.42 14.53 -3.63
N VAL A 189 -17.94 15.67 -3.18
CA VAL A 189 -18.86 15.74 -2.03
C VAL A 189 -20.16 14.95 -2.22
N VAL A 190 -20.54 14.65 -3.47
CA VAL A 190 -21.80 13.94 -3.79
C VAL A 190 -21.64 12.45 -3.59
N ARG A 191 -20.51 11.89 -4.02
CA ARG A 191 -20.26 10.44 -4.00
C ARG A 191 -19.18 10.00 -3.03
N GLY A 192 -18.55 10.94 -2.33
CA GLY A 192 -17.37 10.71 -1.50
C GLY A 192 -16.11 10.43 -2.32
N GLY A 193 -14.96 10.69 -1.69
CA GLY A 193 -13.63 10.52 -2.28
C GLY A 193 -13.28 11.59 -3.31
N PHE A 194 -12.38 11.25 -4.22
CA PHE A 194 -11.79 12.22 -5.15
C PHE A 194 -11.80 11.69 -6.58
N ALA A 195 -12.22 12.55 -7.52
CA ALA A 195 -12.19 12.21 -8.95
C ALA A 195 -10.75 12.23 -9.49
N THR A 196 -10.40 11.28 -10.35
CA THR A 196 -9.10 11.22 -11.03
C THR A 196 -9.13 11.89 -12.41
N ASN A 197 -10.32 12.11 -12.96
CA ASN A 197 -10.57 12.72 -14.27
C ASN A 197 -12.02 13.25 -14.36
N PRO A 198 -12.41 13.96 -15.43
CA PRO A 198 -13.75 14.57 -15.56
C PRO A 198 -14.94 13.59 -15.49
N SER A 199 -14.74 12.32 -15.81
CA SER A 199 -15.79 11.30 -15.68
C SER A 199 -16.00 10.84 -14.23
N GLY A 200 -15.03 11.11 -13.35
CA GLY A 200 -15.04 10.67 -11.97
C GLY A 200 -14.69 9.20 -11.75
N ALA A 201 -14.35 8.45 -12.82
CA ALA A 201 -14.08 7.02 -12.79
C ALA A 201 -12.81 6.66 -13.58
N PRO A 202 -11.99 5.66 -13.16
CA PRO A 202 -12.14 4.87 -11.94
C PRO A 202 -11.85 5.68 -10.65
N LYS A 203 -12.35 5.20 -9.52
CA LYS A 203 -12.07 5.75 -8.18
C LYS A 203 -11.24 4.79 -7.34
N PHE A 204 -10.14 5.31 -6.80
CA PHE A 204 -9.23 4.60 -5.90
C PHE A 204 -9.42 5.07 -4.46
N PRO A 205 -9.39 4.17 -3.47
CA PRO A 205 -9.38 4.53 -2.05
C PRO A 205 -8.21 5.47 -1.71
N PRO A 206 -8.47 6.68 -1.18
CA PRO A 206 -7.42 7.67 -0.92
C PRO A 206 -6.79 7.49 0.47
N SER A 207 -6.41 6.27 0.85
CA SER A 207 -6.09 5.88 2.24
C SER A 207 -5.05 6.79 2.92
N ALA A 208 -3.96 7.11 2.21
CA ALA A 208 -2.91 8.00 2.75
C ALA A 208 -3.40 9.44 2.95
N LEU A 209 -4.27 9.95 2.07
CA LEU A 209 -4.89 11.27 2.24
C LEU A 209 -5.87 11.28 3.42
N LEU A 210 -6.62 10.20 3.64
CA LEU A 210 -7.55 10.09 4.77
C LEU A 210 -6.80 10.20 6.10
N GLU A 211 -5.65 9.52 6.23
CA GLU A 211 -4.76 9.68 7.40
C GLU A 211 -4.27 11.11 7.58
N ALA A 212 -3.89 11.79 6.49
CA ALA A 212 -3.47 13.19 6.55
C ALA A 212 -4.58 14.13 7.02
N LEU A 213 -5.81 13.95 6.51
CA LEU A 213 -6.98 14.74 6.90
C LEU A 213 -7.35 14.51 8.37
N LEU A 214 -7.26 13.26 8.85
CA LEU A 214 -7.45 12.94 10.26
C LEU A 214 -6.40 13.65 11.14
N ARG A 215 -5.11 13.57 10.77
CA ARG A 215 -4.03 14.23 11.53
C ARG A 215 -4.13 15.75 11.51
N ASN A 216 -4.60 16.34 10.40
CA ASN A 216 -4.90 17.76 10.33
C ASN A 216 -6.03 18.15 11.29
N HIS A 217 -7.17 17.46 11.24
CA HIS A 217 -8.28 17.70 12.18
C HIS A 217 -7.82 17.61 13.63
N GLU A 218 -6.99 16.61 13.96
CA GLU A 218 -6.45 16.45 15.31
C GLU A 218 -5.52 17.59 15.74
N ARG A 219 -4.91 18.35 14.80
CA ARG A 219 -4.01 19.48 15.12
C ARG A 219 -4.79 20.77 15.24
N THR A 220 -5.66 21.02 14.26
CA THR A 220 -6.35 22.30 14.07
C THR A 220 -7.70 22.36 14.79
N GLY A 221 -8.34 21.22 15.01
CA GLY A 221 -9.75 21.14 15.42
C GLY A 221 -10.74 21.49 14.31
N ASP A 222 -10.29 21.71 13.06
CA ASP A 222 -11.17 22.02 11.93
C ASP A 222 -12.04 20.80 11.59
N VAL A 223 -13.34 21.01 11.47
CA VAL A 223 -14.31 19.95 11.17
C VAL A 223 -14.26 19.51 9.71
N MET A 224 -13.85 20.38 8.78
CA MET A 224 -13.94 20.10 7.33
C MET A 224 -13.11 18.87 6.88
N PRO A 225 -11.86 18.67 7.32
CA PRO A 225 -11.11 17.45 7.05
C PRO A 225 -11.79 16.20 7.61
N MET A 226 -12.33 16.26 8.83
CA MET A 226 -13.03 15.13 9.45
C MET A 226 -14.29 14.79 8.66
N GLU A 227 -15.13 15.76 8.32
CA GLU A 227 -16.35 15.50 7.54
C GLU A 227 -16.04 14.87 6.16
N THR A 228 -14.91 15.24 5.55
CA THR A 228 -14.44 14.66 4.28
C THR A 228 -14.05 13.19 4.44
N VAL A 229 -13.36 12.87 5.54
CA VAL A 229 -13.05 11.49 5.92
C VAL A 229 -14.34 10.71 6.13
N GLU A 230 -15.29 11.27 6.89
CA GLU A 230 -16.58 10.61 7.16
C GLU A 230 -17.36 10.32 5.88
N ARG A 231 -17.49 11.29 4.97
CA ARG A 231 -18.18 11.10 3.68
C ARG A 231 -17.50 10.03 2.84
N THR A 232 -16.18 10.12 2.70
CA THR A 232 -15.41 9.19 1.85
C THR A 232 -15.43 7.78 2.40
N CYS A 233 -15.13 7.60 3.69
CA CYS A 233 -15.16 6.29 4.35
C CYS A 233 -16.57 5.70 4.40
N THR A 234 -17.60 6.51 4.59
CA THR A 234 -18.99 6.03 4.56
C THR A 234 -19.37 5.56 3.15
N ALA A 235 -19.02 6.33 2.11
CA ALA A 235 -19.32 5.96 0.73
C ALA A 235 -18.65 4.64 0.33
N MET A 236 -17.35 4.47 0.64
CA MET A 236 -16.64 3.21 0.35
C MET A 236 -17.22 2.03 1.12
N ALA A 237 -17.50 2.19 2.42
CA ALA A 237 -18.03 1.10 3.26
C ALA A 237 -19.45 0.67 2.89
N ARG A 238 -20.26 1.59 2.33
CA ARG A 238 -21.63 1.31 1.89
C ARG A 238 -21.73 0.90 0.43
N GLY A 239 -20.69 1.14 -0.36
CA GLY A 239 -20.60 0.72 -1.76
C GLY A 239 -20.25 -0.77 -1.92
N GLY A 240 -20.05 -1.19 -3.17
CA GLY A 240 -19.67 -2.56 -3.53
C GLY A 240 -18.17 -2.83 -3.49
N ILE A 241 -17.33 -1.81 -3.29
CA ILE A 241 -15.89 -2.00 -3.05
C ILE A 241 -15.60 -2.65 -1.69
N TYR A 242 -16.48 -2.46 -0.70
CA TYR A 242 -16.43 -3.17 0.58
C TYR A 242 -17.26 -4.45 0.50
N ASP A 243 -16.67 -5.59 0.86
CA ASP A 243 -17.39 -6.86 0.85
C ASP A 243 -18.40 -6.92 2.00
N GLN A 244 -19.66 -6.72 1.66
CA GLN A 244 -20.77 -6.66 2.63
C GLN A 244 -20.99 -7.97 3.40
N LEU A 245 -20.45 -9.10 2.93
CA LEU A 245 -20.63 -10.41 3.54
C LEU A 245 -19.46 -10.83 4.43
N ALA A 246 -18.20 -10.59 4.03
CA ALA A 246 -17.02 -11.01 4.83
C ALA A 246 -16.04 -9.89 5.18
N GLY A 247 -16.29 -8.66 4.77
CA GLY A 247 -15.36 -7.56 4.99
C GLY A 247 -14.13 -7.60 4.08
N GLY A 248 -13.25 -6.64 4.32
CA GLY A 248 -12.16 -6.31 3.41
C GLY A 248 -12.64 -5.54 2.18
N PHE A 249 -11.70 -4.83 1.59
CA PHE A 249 -11.89 -3.97 0.43
C PHE A 249 -11.26 -4.58 -0.82
N ALA A 250 -11.98 -4.46 -1.93
CA ALA A 250 -11.41 -4.55 -3.25
C ALA A 250 -10.57 -3.29 -3.56
N ARG A 251 -9.65 -3.37 -4.50
CA ARG A 251 -8.63 -2.32 -4.71
C ARG A 251 -9.22 -0.99 -5.17
N TYR A 252 -10.15 -1.01 -6.13
CA TYR A 252 -10.73 0.23 -6.66
C TYR A 252 -12.08 -0.01 -7.34
N SER A 253 -12.83 1.06 -7.54
CA SER A 253 -14.11 1.08 -8.24
C SER A 253 -13.94 1.51 -9.70
N VAL A 254 -14.55 0.79 -10.63
CA VAL A 254 -14.58 1.16 -12.06
C VAL A 254 -15.53 2.30 -12.34
N ASP A 255 -16.47 2.58 -11.44
CA ASP A 255 -17.40 3.69 -11.53
C ASP A 255 -17.17 4.74 -10.42
N ALA A 256 -17.80 5.90 -10.59
CA ALA A 256 -17.65 7.05 -9.71
C ALA A 256 -18.42 6.93 -8.37
N SER A 257 -19.30 5.95 -8.24
CA SER A 257 -20.23 5.78 -7.11
C SER A 257 -19.83 4.64 -6.17
N TRP A 258 -18.63 4.06 -6.34
CA TRP A 258 -18.11 2.97 -5.51
C TRP A 258 -18.89 1.65 -5.60
N VAL A 259 -19.60 1.40 -6.73
CA VAL A 259 -20.51 0.26 -6.85
C VAL A 259 -19.82 -0.98 -7.38
N VAL A 260 -19.13 -0.88 -8.52
CA VAL A 260 -18.52 -2.00 -9.22
C VAL A 260 -17.01 -1.97 -8.97
N PRO A 261 -16.47 -2.94 -8.22
CA PRO A 261 -15.03 -3.03 -8.01
C PRO A 261 -14.33 -3.72 -9.18
N HIS A 262 -13.01 -3.49 -9.28
CA HIS A 262 -12.12 -4.59 -9.70
C HIS A 262 -11.88 -5.47 -8.48
N PHE A 263 -12.34 -6.71 -8.53
CA PHE A 263 -12.55 -7.56 -7.35
C PHE A 263 -11.27 -8.06 -6.67
N GLU A 264 -10.09 -7.66 -7.16
CA GLU A 264 -8.81 -7.91 -6.51
C GLU A 264 -8.79 -7.30 -5.10
N LYS A 265 -8.39 -8.08 -4.10
CA LYS A 265 -8.23 -7.60 -2.71
C LYS A 265 -6.77 -7.71 -2.31
N MET A 266 -6.12 -6.57 -2.13
CA MET A 266 -4.69 -6.50 -1.83
C MET A 266 -4.46 -6.30 -0.33
N LEU A 267 -3.38 -6.88 0.21
CA LEU A 267 -2.99 -6.70 1.61
C LEU A 267 -2.73 -5.23 1.94
N TYR A 268 -1.99 -4.52 1.10
CA TYR A 268 -1.61 -3.13 1.38
C TYR A 268 -2.82 -2.19 1.40
N ASP A 269 -3.81 -2.37 0.51
CA ASP A 269 -5.02 -1.54 0.49
C ASP A 269 -5.80 -1.72 1.79
N ASN A 270 -5.96 -2.98 2.22
CA ASN A 270 -6.68 -3.33 3.44
C ASN A 270 -5.92 -2.89 4.70
N ALA A 271 -4.60 -2.98 4.73
CA ALA A 271 -3.80 -2.46 5.85
C ALA A 271 -3.91 -0.94 5.98
N LEU A 272 -3.79 -0.20 4.87
CA LEU A 272 -3.88 1.26 4.87
C LEU A 272 -5.30 1.74 5.22
N LEU A 273 -6.34 1.06 4.72
CA LEU A 273 -7.73 1.37 5.08
C LEU A 273 -8.03 0.98 6.53
N LEU A 274 -7.56 -0.17 7.02
CA LEU A 274 -7.69 -0.55 8.42
C LEU A 274 -7.18 0.57 9.34
N ARG A 275 -5.99 1.11 9.05
CA ARG A 275 -5.39 2.22 9.79
C ARG A 275 -6.32 3.45 9.80
N ALA A 276 -6.79 3.88 8.63
CA ALA A 276 -7.68 5.03 8.47
C ALA A 276 -9.02 4.86 9.21
N TYR A 277 -9.69 3.71 9.05
CA TYR A 277 -10.95 3.44 9.74
C TYR A 277 -10.77 3.28 11.24
N ALA A 278 -9.66 2.68 11.71
CA ALA A 278 -9.34 2.58 13.13
C ALA A 278 -9.12 3.96 13.76
N HIS A 279 -8.39 4.85 13.09
CA HIS A 279 -8.19 6.22 13.56
C HIS A 279 -9.47 7.05 13.52
N TRP A 280 -10.30 6.90 12.48
CA TRP A 280 -11.62 7.52 12.46
C TRP A 280 -12.48 7.02 13.63
N ALA A 281 -12.57 5.72 13.84
CA ALA A 281 -13.30 5.09 14.94
C ALA A 281 -12.83 5.56 16.32
N ARG A 282 -11.50 5.69 16.50
CA ARG A 282 -10.88 6.18 17.73
C ARG A 282 -11.27 7.63 18.03
N ARG A 283 -11.45 8.47 17.00
CA ARG A 283 -11.76 9.90 17.16
C ARG A 283 -13.23 10.22 17.33
N THR A 284 -14.11 9.49 16.65
CA THR A 284 -15.54 9.83 16.60
C THR A 284 -16.42 8.83 17.36
N ALA A 285 -15.86 7.69 17.75
CA ALA A 285 -16.61 6.53 18.22
C ALA A 285 -17.70 6.05 17.24
N ASN A 286 -17.58 6.39 15.94
CA ASN A 286 -18.55 6.07 14.91
C ASN A 286 -18.72 4.53 14.78
N PRO A 287 -19.95 3.99 14.97
CA PRO A 287 -20.19 2.54 14.88
C PRO A 287 -19.85 1.91 13.53
N LEU A 288 -20.07 2.61 12.41
CA LEU A 288 -19.70 2.13 11.08
C LEU A 288 -18.18 2.01 10.97
N ALA A 289 -17.44 3.01 11.43
CA ALA A 289 -15.99 3.00 11.45
C ALA A 289 -15.42 1.82 12.27
N ARG A 290 -15.97 1.60 13.47
CA ARG A 290 -15.59 0.46 14.33
C ARG A 290 -15.86 -0.88 13.67
N LYS A 291 -17.04 -1.04 13.06
CA LYS A 291 -17.43 -2.27 12.35
C LYS A 291 -16.47 -2.55 11.19
N VAL A 292 -16.29 -1.57 10.31
CA VAL A 292 -15.46 -1.74 9.09
C VAL A 292 -14.00 -2.00 9.45
N ALA A 293 -13.45 -1.30 10.44
CA ALA A 293 -12.09 -1.57 10.92
C ALA A 293 -11.96 -3.01 11.47
N ALA A 294 -12.89 -3.45 12.34
CA ALA A 294 -12.85 -4.79 12.91
C ALA A 294 -13.00 -5.89 11.85
N GLU A 295 -13.95 -5.74 10.91
CA GLU A 295 -14.18 -6.69 9.83
C GLU A 295 -13.01 -6.71 8.81
N THR A 296 -12.35 -5.57 8.58
CA THR A 296 -11.14 -5.50 7.71
C THR A 296 -9.94 -6.19 8.37
N ALA A 297 -9.75 -5.99 9.69
CA ALA A 297 -8.72 -6.71 10.45
C ALA A 297 -8.96 -8.22 10.44
N ALA A 298 -10.21 -8.65 10.65
CA ALA A 298 -10.61 -10.05 10.56
C ALA A 298 -10.35 -10.63 9.15
N PHE A 299 -10.72 -9.91 8.09
CA PHE A 299 -10.41 -10.32 6.71
C PHE A 299 -8.91 -10.54 6.49
N MET A 300 -8.07 -9.60 6.95
CA MET A 300 -6.61 -9.75 6.83
C MET A 300 -6.09 -10.98 7.58
N ILE A 301 -6.60 -11.24 8.78
CA ILE A 301 -6.15 -12.36 9.62
C ILE A 301 -6.64 -13.70 9.08
N ASP A 302 -7.92 -13.79 8.73
CA ASP A 302 -8.58 -15.05 8.41
C ASP A 302 -8.38 -15.47 6.94
N GLU A 303 -8.47 -14.53 5.99
CA GLU A 303 -8.42 -14.83 4.56
C GLU A 303 -6.99 -14.69 3.98
N LEU A 304 -6.23 -13.71 4.47
CA LEU A 304 -4.85 -13.47 4.02
C LEU A 304 -3.79 -14.08 4.94
N GLY A 305 -4.16 -14.70 6.07
CA GLY A 305 -3.21 -15.37 6.96
C GLY A 305 -2.42 -16.50 6.28
N ALA A 306 -1.09 -16.46 6.43
CA ALA A 306 -0.16 -17.45 5.89
C ALA A 306 1.05 -17.65 6.83
N ASP A 307 1.09 -18.79 7.54
CA ASP A 307 2.21 -19.18 8.43
C ASP A 307 2.61 -18.10 9.47
N GLY A 308 1.62 -17.39 10.02
CA GLY A 308 1.84 -16.30 10.97
C GLY A 308 2.21 -14.96 10.33
N MET A 309 2.27 -14.88 9.00
CA MET A 309 2.40 -13.67 8.18
C MET A 309 1.13 -13.48 7.34
N PHE A 310 1.16 -12.57 6.37
CA PHE A 310 0.07 -12.32 5.45
C PHE A 310 0.48 -12.45 3.98
N ALA A 311 -0.36 -13.15 3.23
CA ALA A 311 -0.36 -13.30 1.78
C ALA A 311 -0.64 -11.96 1.08
N SER A 312 -0.21 -11.83 -0.18
CA SER A 312 -0.19 -10.56 -0.91
C SER A 312 -1.58 -10.12 -1.37
N SER A 313 -2.41 -11.06 -1.86
CA SER A 313 -3.72 -10.72 -2.43
C SER A 313 -4.67 -11.91 -2.61
N LEU A 314 -5.95 -11.60 -2.84
CA LEU A 314 -6.92 -12.45 -3.54
C LEU A 314 -7.12 -11.94 -4.97
N ASP A 315 -7.19 -12.87 -5.92
CA ASP A 315 -7.42 -12.64 -7.35
C ASP A 315 -8.79 -11.97 -7.60
N ALA A 316 -8.88 -11.18 -8.67
CA ALA A 316 -10.13 -10.64 -9.16
C ALA A 316 -11.01 -11.73 -9.82
N ASP A 317 -10.36 -12.74 -10.41
CA ASP A 317 -11.01 -13.82 -11.16
C ASP A 317 -11.22 -15.07 -10.28
N ALA A 318 -12.38 -15.71 -10.46
CA ALA A 318 -12.63 -17.05 -9.98
C ALA A 318 -13.11 -17.92 -11.15
N ALA A 319 -12.40 -19.03 -11.41
CA ALA A 319 -12.62 -19.88 -12.59
C ALA A 319 -12.56 -19.10 -13.93
N GLY A 320 -11.72 -18.06 -14.01
CA GLY A 320 -11.52 -17.24 -15.21
C GLY A 320 -12.62 -16.21 -15.47
N VAL A 321 -13.44 -15.90 -14.48
CA VAL A 321 -14.50 -14.88 -14.55
C VAL A 321 -14.33 -13.90 -13.39
N GLU A 322 -14.14 -12.61 -13.71
CA GLU A 322 -14.01 -11.54 -12.73
C GLU A 322 -15.29 -11.42 -11.89
N GLY A 323 -15.16 -11.35 -10.56
CA GLY A 323 -16.29 -11.07 -9.66
C GLY A 323 -17.28 -12.23 -9.45
N LEU A 324 -17.10 -13.39 -10.09
CA LEU A 324 -18.02 -14.55 -10.03
C LEU A 324 -18.41 -14.94 -8.60
N THR A 325 -17.44 -14.90 -7.69
CA THR A 325 -17.64 -15.23 -6.26
C THR A 325 -18.54 -14.21 -5.56
N TYR A 326 -18.52 -12.95 -5.97
CA TYR A 326 -19.01 -11.82 -5.17
C TYR A 326 -20.39 -11.30 -5.58
N VAL A 327 -20.84 -11.55 -6.82
CA VAL A 327 -22.10 -10.98 -7.36
C VAL A 327 -23.28 -11.94 -7.27
N PHE A 328 -24.50 -11.40 -7.15
CA PHE A 328 -25.72 -12.20 -7.03
C PHE A 328 -26.84 -11.69 -7.95
N THR A 329 -27.70 -12.59 -8.40
CA THR A 329 -28.96 -12.25 -9.08
C THR A 329 -30.15 -12.40 -8.12
N PRO A 330 -31.30 -11.75 -8.37
CA PRO A 330 -32.51 -11.94 -7.57
C PRO A 330 -32.94 -13.42 -7.46
N ALA A 331 -32.80 -14.17 -8.56
CA ALA A 331 -33.12 -15.61 -8.58
C ALA A 331 -32.21 -16.42 -7.64
N GLN A 332 -30.92 -16.11 -7.58
CA GLN A 332 -29.98 -16.76 -6.66
C GLN A 332 -30.30 -16.43 -5.19
N LEU A 333 -30.75 -15.21 -4.89
CA LEU A 333 -31.20 -14.87 -3.54
C LEU A 333 -32.43 -15.69 -3.15
N ALA A 334 -33.42 -15.81 -4.03
CA ALA A 334 -34.62 -16.61 -3.78
C ALA A 334 -34.29 -18.10 -3.58
N GLU A 335 -33.32 -18.64 -4.33
CA GLU A 335 -32.84 -20.02 -4.16
C GLU A 335 -32.19 -20.26 -2.79
N VAL A 336 -31.35 -19.33 -2.34
CA VAL A 336 -30.60 -19.47 -1.07
C VAL A 336 -31.46 -19.16 0.15
N LEU A 337 -32.29 -18.13 0.06
CA LEU A 337 -32.98 -17.54 1.22
C LEU A 337 -34.49 -17.84 1.24
N GLY A 338 -35.06 -18.33 0.13
CA GLY A 338 -36.49 -18.38 -0.09
C GLY A 338 -37.07 -17.02 -0.52
N ASP A 339 -38.33 -17.01 -0.95
CA ASP A 339 -38.94 -15.84 -1.59
C ASP A 339 -39.01 -14.58 -0.71
N ASP A 340 -39.25 -14.74 0.60
CA ASP A 340 -39.43 -13.60 1.51
C ASP A 340 -38.10 -12.94 1.88
N ASP A 341 -37.17 -13.72 2.46
CA ASP A 341 -35.82 -13.25 2.79
C ASP A 341 -35.04 -12.87 1.53
N GLY A 342 -35.30 -13.53 0.38
CA GLY A 342 -34.70 -13.19 -0.91
C GLY A 342 -35.10 -11.81 -1.43
N ARG A 343 -36.41 -11.47 -1.40
CA ARG A 343 -36.87 -10.12 -1.79
C ARG A 343 -36.36 -9.06 -0.83
N TRP A 344 -36.39 -9.34 0.47
CA TRP A 344 -35.87 -8.43 1.50
C TRP A 344 -34.37 -8.16 1.30
N ALA A 345 -33.59 -9.21 1.04
CA ALA A 345 -32.16 -9.09 0.76
C ALA A 345 -31.90 -8.32 -0.54
N ALA A 346 -32.70 -8.54 -1.59
CA ALA A 346 -32.56 -7.82 -2.85
C ALA A 346 -32.72 -6.31 -2.67
N GLU A 347 -33.72 -5.89 -1.90
CA GLU A 347 -33.97 -4.48 -1.60
C GLU A 347 -32.89 -3.88 -0.68
N LEU A 348 -32.42 -4.65 0.31
CA LEU A 348 -31.37 -4.19 1.22
C LEU A 348 -30.00 -4.03 0.51
N PHE A 349 -29.64 -4.98 -0.34
CA PHE A 349 -28.33 -5.03 -1.00
C PHE A 349 -28.27 -4.35 -2.38
N GLU A 350 -29.37 -3.72 -2.81
CA GLU A 350 -29.57 -3.16 -4.17
C GLU A 350 -29.34 -4.17 -5.30
N ILE A 351 -29.79 -5.40 -5.13
CA ILE A 351 -29.73 -6.44 -6.17
C ILE A 351 -30.96 -6.33 -7.07
N THR A 352 -30.74 -6.02 -8.35
CA THR A 352 -31.80 -5.71 -9.32
C THR A 352 -31.85 -6.73 -10.47
N GLU A 353 -33.00 -6.80 -11.16
CA GLU A 353 -33.18 -7.65 -12.35
C GLU A 353 -32.28 -7.24 -13.53
N THR A 354 -31.96 -5.94 -13.65
CA THR A 354 -31.05 -5.45 -14.69
C THR A 354 -29.59 -5.74 -14.38
N GLY A 355 -29.26 -5.91 -13.09
CA GLY A 355 -27.89 -6.01 -12.62
C GLY A 355 -27.18 -4.65 -12.55
N THR A 356 -26.23 -4.54 -11.62
CA THR A 356 -25.18 -3.49 -11.65
C THR A 356 -23.89 -4.01 -12.29
N PHE A 357 -23.80 -5.32 -12.54
CA PHE A 357 -22.67 -6.03 -13.13
C PHE A 357 -23.12 -6.95 -14.27
N GLU A 358 -22.17 -7.65 -14.87
CA GLU A 358 -22.38 -8.52 -16.02
C GLU A 358 -23.45 -9.60 -15.79
N HIS A 359 -24.07 -10.04 -16.88
CA HIS A 359 -25.06 -11.14 -16.90
C HIS A 359 -26.26 -10.94 -15.96
N GLY A 360 -26.64 -9.69 -15.67
CA GLY A 360 -27.77 -9.36 -14.80
C GLY A 360 -27.50 -9.58 -13.31
N ALA A 361 -26.24 -9.81 -12.94
CA ALA A 361 -25.83 -9.88 -11.54
C ALA A 361 -25.64 -8.47 -10.96
N SER A 362 -25.75 -8.34 -9.65
CA SER A 362 -25.46 -7.11 -8.94
C SER A 362 -24.35 -7.32 -7.92
N VAL A 363 -23.50 -6.31 -7.77
CA VAL A 363 -22.58 -6.20 -6.64
C VAL A 363 -23.38 -5.81 -5.40
N LEU A 364 -23.15 -6.47 -4.27
CA LEU A 364 -23.84 -6.17 -3.02
C LEU A 364 -23.39 -4.82 -2.47
N GLN A 365 -24.35 -3.94 -2.22
CA GLN A 365 -24.14 -2.65 -1.55
C GLN A 365 -24.86 -2.65 -0.20
N LEU A 366 -24.58 -1.72 0.70
CA LEU A 366 -25.35 -1.56 1.95
C LEU A 366 -25.62 -0.07 2.23
N PRO A 367 -26.48 0.58 1.40
CA PRO A 367 -26.70 2.03 1.45
C PRO A 367 -27.32 2.50 2.77
N ARG A 368 -28.00 1.61 3.50
CA ARG A 368 -28.63 1.89 4.79
C ARG A 368 -28.38 0.76 5.77
N ASP A 369 -28.44 1.08 7.06
CA ASP A 369 -28.35 0.06 8.11
C ASP A 369 -29.64 -0.79 8.14
N PRO A 370 -29.53 -2.09 8.42
CA PRO A 370 -30.70 -2.98 8.43
C PRO A 370 -31.60 -2.70 9.63
N ASP A 371 -32.90 -2.48 9.37
CA ASP A 371 -33.91 -2.28 10.42
C ASP A 371 -34.18 -3.54 11.25
N GLU A 372 -33.87 -4.72 10.70
CA GLU A 372 -34.05 -6.04 11.31
C GLU A 372 -32.69 -6.74 11.51
N PRO A 373 -31.93 -6.42 12.57
CA PRO A 373 -30.54 -6.89 12.73
C PRO A 373 -30.40 -8.41 12.85
N GLU A 374 -31.35 -9.08 13.51
CA GLU A 374 -31.35 -10.55 13.61
C GLU A 374 -31.61 -11.22 12.25
N ARG A 375 -32.55 -10.66 11.47
CA ARG A 375 -32.82 -11.12 10.10
C ARG A 375 -31.61 -10.92 9.21
N PHE A 376 -30.99 -9.73 9.29
CA PHE A 376 -29.76 -9.41 8.57
C PHE A 376 -28.64 -10.40 8.89
N ALA A 377 -28.38 -10.69 10.17
CA ALA A 377 -27.33 -11.62 10.57
C ALA A 377 -27.54 -13.02 9.96
N ARG A 378 -28.78 -13.54 9.99
CA ARG A 378 -29.12 -14.82 9.35
C ARG A 378 -28.94 -14.79 7.84
N VAL A 379 -29.45 -13.76 7.17
CA VAL A 379 -29.38 -13.60 5.72
C VAL A 379 -27.93 -13.48 5.26
N ARG A 380 -27.14 -12.63 5.91
CA ARG A 380 -25.70 -12.46 5.64
C ARG A 380 -24.96 -13.78 5.81
N ALA A 381 -25.21 -14.53 6.89
CA ALA A 381 -24.59 -15.83 7.12
C ALA A 381 -24.97 -16.87 6.05
N ALA A 382 -26.24 -16.92 5.65
CA ALA A 382 -26.71 -17.83 4.60
C ALA A 382 -26.12 -17.50 3.23
N LEU A 383 -26.05 -16.20 2.87
CA LEU A 383 -25.41 -15.75 1.63
C LEU A 383 -23.90 -16.02 1.64
N LEU A 384 -23.23 -15.78 2.76
CA LEU A 384 -21.81 -16.12 2.91
C LEU A 384 -21.57 -17.62 2.75
N ALA A 385 -22.40 -18.46 3.38
CA ALA A 385 -22.31 -19.91 3.23
C ALA A 385 -22.54 -20.36 1.78
N ALA A 386 -23.52 -19.76 1.08
CA ALA A 386 -23.75 -20.03 -0.33
C ALA A 386 -22.60 -19.51 -1.22
N ARG A 387 -21.96 -18.40 -0.85
CA ARG A 387 -20.79 -17.89 -1.56
C ARG A 387 -19.61 -18.84 -1.46
N LEU A 388 -19.37 -19.43 -0.28
CA LEU A 388 -18.25 -20.34 -0.04
C LEU A 388 -18.34 -21.66 -0.82
N THR A 389 -19.50 -22.00 -1.41
CA THR A 389 -19.64 -23.17 -2.30
C THR A 389 -19.36 -22.86 -3.77
N ARG A 390 -19.22 -21.58 -4.13
CA ARG A 390 -18.84 -21.13 -5.48
C ARG A 390 -17.34 -21.30 -5.70
N PRO A 391 -16.85 -21.25 -6.96
CA PRO A 391 -15.43 -21.03 -7.21
C PRO A 391 -14.95 -19.81 -6.40
N GLN A 392 -13.84 -19.97 -5.69
CA GLN A 392 -13.21 -18.89 -4.92
C GLN A 392 -12.07 -18.27 -5.74
N PRO A 393 -11.76 -16.98 -5.52
CA PRO A 393 -10.59 -16.36 -6.12
C PRO A 393 -9.31 -17.07 -5.65
N GLY A 394 -8.32 -17.13 -6.54
CA GLY A 394 -6.99 -17.61 -6.18
C GLY A 394 -6.35 -16.72 -5.11
N ARG A 395 -5.60 -17.29 -4.17
CA ARG A 395 -4.78 -16.52 -3.24
C ARG A 395 -3.35 -16.49 -3.73
N ASP A 396 -2.75 -15.31 -3.82
CA ASP A 396 -1.32 -15.17 -4.01
C ASP A 396 -0.64 -15.26 -2.64
N ASP A 397 -0.14 -16.46 -2.31
CA ASP A 397 0.51 -16.78 -1.02
C ASP A 397 1.88 -16.10 -0.83
N LYS A 398 2.32 -15.26 -1.78
CA LYS A 398 3.55 -14.50 -1.64
C LYS A 398 3.48 -13.56 -0.45
N VAL A 399 4.51 -13.59 0.39
CA VAL A 399 4.67 -12.66 1.51
C VAL A 399 5.59 -11.54 1.05
N VAL A 400 5.09 -10.30 1.00
CA VAL A 400 5.87 -9.10 0.65
C VAL A 400 6.19 -8.31 1.93
N THR A 401 7.47 -7.98 2.13
CA THR A 401 7.97 -7.34 3.36
C THR A 401 7.28 -6.01 3.65
N ALA A 402 7.26 -5.08 2.69
CA ALA A 402 6.62 -3.79 2.86
C ALA A 402 5.16 -3.92 3.31
N TRP A 403 4.40 -4.81 2.66
CA TRP A 403 2.96 -4.94 2.89
C TRP A 403 2.66 -5.57 4.25
N ASN A 404 3.49 -6.51 4.69
CA ASN A 404 3.42 -7.04 6.05
C ASN A 404 3.84 -5.99 7.08
N GLY A 405 4.83 -5.12 6.79
CA GLY A 405 5.17 -3.96 7.63
C GLY A 405 4.01 -2.98 7.82
N LEU A 406 3.28 -2.69 6.74
CA LEU A 406 2.03 -1.90 6.80
C LEU A 406 0.95 -2.60 7.63
N ALA A 407 0.76 -3.91 7.44
CA ALA A 407 -0.20 -4.70 8.20
C ALA A 407 0.12 -4.73 9.70
N ILE A 408 1.40 -4.90 10.08
CA ILE A 408 1.85 -4.84 11.47
C ILE A 408 1.47 -3.50 12.11
N THR A 409 1.76 -2.39 11.43
CA THR A 409 1.41 -1.05 11.92
C THR A 409 -0.10 -0.90 12.09
N ALA A 410 -0.87 -1.25 11.06
CA ALA A 410 -2.31 -1.10 11.06
C ALA A 410 -3.00 -1.96 12.13
N LEU A 411 -2.61 -3.22 12.28
CA LEU A 411 -3.16 -4.13 13.29
C LEU A 411 -2.82 -3.69 14.72
N ALA A 412 -1.59 -3.24 14.97
CA ALA A 412 -1.18 -2.76 16.28
C ALA A 412 -1.96 -1.50 16.70
N GLU A 413 -2.11 -0.53 15.79
CA GLU A 413 -2.89 0.69 16.04
C GLU A 413 -4.40 0.39 16.14
N ALA A 414 -4.93 -0.51 15.31
CA ALA A 414 -6.32 -0.96 15.36
C ALA A 414 -6.66 -1.69 16.67
N GLY A 415 -5.75 -2.51 17.20
CA GLY A 415 -5.92 -3.17 18.48
C GLY A 415 -6.14 -2.19 19.63
N VAL A 416 -5.43 -1.04 19.61
CA VAL A 416 -5.65 0.06 20.57
C VAL A 416 -6.97 0.79 20.31
N ALA A 417 -7.25 1.14 19.05
CA ALA A 417 -8.42 1.94 18.68
C ALA A 417 -9.75 1.21 18.97
N LEU A 418 -9.75 -0.12 18.78
CA LEU A 418 -10.94 -0.95 18.88
C LEU A 418 -11.06 -1.68 20.23
N ASP A 419 -10.00 -1.68 21.04
CA ASP A 419 -9.88 -2.45 22.28
C ASP A 419 -9.90 -3.97 22.03
N GLN A 420 -9.11 -4.40 21.03
CA GLN A 420 -9.02 -5.78 20.54
C GLN A 420 -7.56 -6.26 20.58
N PRO A 421 -7.10 -6.85 21.72
CA PRO A 421 -5.70 -7.24 21.90
C PRO A 421 -5.22 -8.31 20.91
N GLU A 422 -6.13 -9.12 20.36
CA GLU A 422 -5.82 -10.15 19.36
C GLU A 422 -5.19 -9.59 18.08
N PHE A 423 -5.47 -8.33 17.74
CA PHE A 423 -4.85 -7.67 16.59
C PHE A 423 -3.37 -7.34 16.86
N LEU A 424 -3.04 -6.97 18.11
CA LEU A 424 -1.65 -6.77 18.51
C LEU A 424 -0.87 -8.10 18.54
N ASP A 425 -1.53 -9.19 18.95
CA ASP A 425 -0.93 -10.54 18.91
C ASP A 425 -0.60 -10.96 17.47
N ALA A 426 -1.55 -10.76 16.54
CA ALA A 426 -1.33 -11.04 15.12
C ALA A 426 -0.20 -10.19 14.52
N ALA A 427 -0.14 -8.89 14.85
CA ALA A 427 0.94 -8.00 14.44
C ALA A 427 2.31 -8.48 14.98
N THR A 428 2.36 -8.89 16.24
CA THR A 428 3.58 -9.38 16.91
C THR A 428 4.07 -10.69 16.28
N GLN A 429 3.16 -11.61 15.99
CA GLN A 429 3.49 -12.87 15.32
C GLN A 429 4.04 -12.63 13.91
N CYS A 430 3.40 -11.75 13.15
CA CYS A 430 3.83 -11.37 11.80
C CYS A 430 5.22 -10.73 11.82
N ALA A 431 5.48 -9.80 12.73
CA ALA A 431 6.79 -9.18 12.87
C ALA A 431 7.91 -10.19 13.15
N HIS A 432 7.67 -11.16 14.05
CA HIS A 432 8.63 -12.24 14.30
C HIS A 432 8.86 -13.10 13.06
N ALA A 433 7.80 -13.52 12.38
CA ALA A 433 7.89 -14.42 11.23
C ALA A 433 8.60 -13.75 10.04
N VAL A 434 8.21 -12.51 9.69
CA VAL A 434 8.85 -11.74 8.61
C VAL A 434 10.31 -11.46 8.93
N TRP A 435 10.63 -11.01 10.15
CA TRP A 435 12.01 -10.74 10.54
C TRP A 435 12.89 -11.98 10.43
N ASN A 436 12.44 -13.11 10.98
CA ASN A 436 13.21 -14.35 10.99
C ASN A 436 13.39 -14.95 9.59
N LEU A 437 12.42 -14.76 8.69
CA LEU A 437 12.46 -15.33 7.35
C LEU A 437 13.18 -14.42 6.34
N HIS A 438 12.88 -13.12 6.35
CA HIS A 438 13.35 -12.20 5.31
C HIS A 438 14.67 -11.50 5.65
N MET A 439 15.16 -11.58 6.90
CA MET A 439 16.50 -11.11 7.25
C MET A 439 17.53 -12.20 6.97
N VAL A 440 18.22 -12.10 5.84
CA VAL A 440 19.18 -13.11 5.37
C VAL A 440 20.57 -12.48 5.28
N ASP A 441 21.53 -13.02 6.02
CA ASP A 441 22.92 -12.55 6.05
C ASP A 441 23.07 -11.03 6.29
N GLY A 442 22.18 -10.46 7.11
CA GLY A 442 22.17 -9.03 7.45
C GLY A 442 21.53 -8.12 6.39
N ARG A 443 20.91 -8.69 5.35
CA ARG A 443 20.14 -7.95 4.33
C ARG A 443 18.68 -8.38 4.34
N LEU A 444 17.80 -7.40 4.18
CA LEU A 444 16.37 -7.63 4.06
C LEU A 444 16.03 -8.14 2.65
N ARG A 445 15.11 -9.10 2.58
CA ARG A 445 14.57 -9.65 1.34
C ARG A 445 13.17 -9.10 1.10
N ARG A 446 12.78 -8.96 -0.16
CA ARG A 446 11.48 -8.38 -0.51
C ARG A 446 10.34 -9.37 -0.36
N ALA A 447 10.54 -10.60 -0.82
CA ALA A 447 9.46 -11.56 -0.94
C ALA A 447 9.87 -13.00 -0.59
N SER A 448 8.88 -13.79 -0.18
CA SER A 448 8.98 -15.25 -0.06
C SER A 448 7.69 -15.91 -0.50
N LEU A 449 7.75 -17.22 -0.78
CA LEU A 449 6.60 -18.05 -1.08
C LEU A 449 6.73 -19.40 -0.35
N GLY A 450 5.73 -19.77 0.45
CA GLY A 450 5.71 -21.06 1.16
C GLY A 450 6.94 -21.28 2.05
N GLY A 451 7.39 -20.23 2.73
CA GLY A 451 8.59 -20.26 3.58
C GLY A 451 9.93 -20.26 2.82
N GLN A 452 9.92 -20.18 1.48
CA GLN A 452 11.12 -20.05 0.67
C GLN A 452 11.33 -18.58 0.29
N VAL A 453 12.44 -18.01 0.75
CA VAL A 453 12.88 -16.65 0.42
C VAL A 453 13.21 -16.55 -1.07
N GLY A 454 12.69 -15.51 -1.74
CA GLY A 454 12.99 -15.20 -3.13
C GLY A 454 14.31 -14.43 -3.31
N ASP A 455 14.77 -14.33 -4.55
CA ASP A 455 16.05 -13.69 -4.88
C ASP A 455 15.98 -12.15 -4.79
N SER A 456 14.79 -11.56 -4.91
CA SER A 456 14.59 -10.11 -4.88
C SER A 456 15.09 -9.45 -3.59
N ALA A 457 16.03 -8.53 -3.75
CA ALA A 457 16.47 -7.65 -2.68
C ALA A 457 15.33 -6.73 -2.24
N ALA A 458 15.27 -6.43 -0.94
CA ALA A 458 14.35 -5.42 -0.42
C ALA A 458 14.67 -4.03 -0.98
N ILE A 459 13.62 -3.28 -1.30
CA ILE A 459 13.71 -1.87 -1.71
C ILE A 459 13.48 -0.94 -0.52
N LEU A 460 13.56 0.38 -0.72
CA LEU A 460 13.40 1.37 0.35
C LEU A 460 12.08 1.20 1.11
N GLU A 461 10.99 0.96 0.38
CA GLU A 461 9.64 0.74 0.94
C GLU A 461 9.63 -0.41 1.96
N ASP A 462 10.32 -1.51 1.67
CA ASP A 462 10.38 -2.70 2.53
C ASP A 462 11.07 -2.38 3.87
N HIS A 463 12.18 -1.65 3.80
CA HIS A 463 12.92 -1.23 5.00
C HIS A 463 12.09 -0.25 5.84
N ALA A 464 11.50 0.74 5.19
CA ALA A 464 10.76 1.80 5.85
C ALA A 464 9.47 1.28 6.51
N ALA A 465 8.65 0.53 5.78
CA ALA A 465 7.38 0.02 6.30
C ALA A 465 7.59 -1.00 7.43
N LEU A 466 8.57 -1.91 7.30
CA LEU A 466 8.88 -2.85 8.36
C LEU A 466 9.48 -2.13 9.59
N ALA A 467 10.38 -1.17 9.40
CA ALA A 467 10.92 -0.38 10.50
C ALA A 467 9.80 0.35 11.27
N THR A 468 8.85 1.00 10.58
CA THR A 468 7.68 1.63 11.21
C THR A 468 6.86 0.61 12.01
N GLY A 469 6.59 -0.57 11.45
CA GLY A 469 5.86 -1.63 12.17
C GLY A 469 6.58 -2.10 13.44
N LEU A 470 7.89 -2.31 13.38
CA LEU A 470 8.70 -2.72 14.53
C LEU A 470 8.75 -1.61 15.60
N LEU A 471 8.93 -0.35 15.20
CA LEU A 471 8.93 0.78 16.13
C LEU A 471 7.54 0.99 16.78
N THR A 472 6.45 0.70 16.06
CA THR A 472 5.10 0.66 16.63
C THR A 472 4.97 -0.46 17.66
N LEU A 473 5.47 -1.67 17.38
CA LEU A 473 5.46 -2.76 18.36
C LEU A 473 6.31 -2.44 19.60
N HIS A 474 7.44 -1.75 19.45
CA HIS A 474 8.22 -1.26 20.59
C HIS A 474 7.38 -0.34 21.49
N GLN A 475 6.64 0.60 20.91
CA GLN A 475 5.75 1.50 21.65
C GLN A 475 4.61 0.76 22.37
N MET A 476 4.10 -0.33 21.76
CA MET A 476 3.00 -1.12 22.34
C MET A 476 3.45 -2.10 23.43
N THR A 477 4.65 -2.69 23.28
CA THR A 477 5.11 -3.79 24.13
C THR A 477 6.23 -3.41 25.10
N GLY A 478 6.95 -2.30 24.83
CA GLY A 478 8.17 -1.93 25.54
C GLY A 478 9.39 -2.81 25.22
N ALA A 479 9.25 -3.83 24.35
CA ALA A 479 10.35 -4.75 24.06
C ALA A 479 11.42 -4.08 23.19
N THR A 480 12.68 -4.12 23.65
CA THR A 480 13.82 -3.48 22.96
C THR A 480 14.21 -4.19 21.68
N LEU A 481 13.92 -5.49 21.55
CA LEU A 481 14.23 -6.25 20.33
C LEU A 481 13.61 -5.61 19.07
N TRP A 482 12.41 -5.03 19.21
CA TRP A 482 11.73 -4.33 18.12
C TRP A 482 12.38 -3.00 17.77
N LEU A 483 12.83 -2.26 18.80
CA LEU A 483 13.58 -1.03 18.61
C LEU A 483 14.88 -1.35 17.86
N ASP A 484 15.68 -2.28 18.37
CA ASP A 484 16.98 -2.63 17.79
C ASP A 484 16.86 -3.11 16.33
N ALA A 485 15.86 -3.93 16.05
CA ALA A 485 15.55 -4.39 14.70
C ALA A 485 15.14 -3.23 13.78
N GLY A 486 14.24 -2.36 14.22
CA GLY A 486 13.81 -1.17 13.47
C GLY A 486 14.98 -0.23 13.16
N LEU A 487 15.82 0.07 14.16
CA LEU A 487 17.00 0.93 13.97
C LEU A 487 18.02 0.32 13.00
N THR A 488 18.17 -1.00 13.01
CA THR A 488 19.05 -1.71 12.05
C THR A 488 18.59 -1.49 10.62
N LEU A 489 17.29 -1.56 10.35
CA LEU A 489 16.73 -1.31 9.01
C LEU A 489 16.92 0.15 8.57
N LEU A 490 16.79 1.11 9.50
CA LEU A 490 17.00 2.53 9.20
C LEU A 490 18.47 2.86 8.92
N ASP A 491 19.40 2.22 9.63
CA ASP A 491 20.83 2.36 9.37
C ASP A 491 21.19 1.85 7.96
N ILE A 492 20.63 0.69 7.56
CA ILE A 492 20.77 0.15 6.19
C ILE A 492 20.16 1.11 5.17
N ALA A 493 18.96 1.64 5.43
CA ALA A 493 18.29 2.58 4.53
C ALA A 493 19.14 3.83 4.30
N LEU A 494 19.69 4.43 5.37
CA LEU A 494 20.56 5.60 5.29
C LEU A 494 21.87 5.35 4.57
N GLU A 495 22.42 4.14 4.69
CA GLU A 495 23.67 3.77 4.02
C GLU A 495 23.46 3.58 2.52
N HIS A 496 22.42 2.84 2.14
CA HIS A 496 22.31 2.35 0.76
C HIS A 496 21.31 3.10 -0.10
N PHE A 497 20.35 3.85 0.46
CA PHE A 497 19.24 4.42 -0.30
C PHE A 497 19.21 5.95 -0.27
N ALA A 498 19.84 6.59 0.72
CA ALA A 498 19.94 8.06 0.75
C ALA A 498 20.77 8.57 -0.43
N ASP A 499 20.34 9.67 -1.04
CA ASP A 499 21.14 10.34 -2.07
C ASP A 499 22.27 11.15 -1.41
N PRO A 500 23.55 10.78 -1.60
CA PRO A 500 24.67 11.48 -0.98
C PRO A 500 24.87 12.91 -1.51
N ASP A 501 24.37 13.20 -2.72
CA ASP A 501 24.54 14.49 -3.38
C ASP A 501 23.34 15.43 -3.12
N ARG A 502 22.20 14.89 -2.68
CA ARG A 502 20.95 15.64 -2.49
C ARG A 502 20.25 15.24 -1.18
N PRO A 503 20.56 15.92 -0.06
CA PRO A 503 19.94 15.62 1.22
C PRO A 503 18.40 15.59 1.14
N GLY A 504 17.80 14.54 1.71
CA GLY A 504 16.36 14.34 1.73
C GLY A 504 15.76 13.65 0.49
N ARG A 505 16.56 13.46 -0.57
CA ARG A 505 16.18 12.58 -1.69
C ARG A 505 16.60 11.15 -1.38
N TRP A 506 15.75 10.21 -1.79
CA TRP A 506 15.93 8.78 -1.56
C TRP A 506 15.75 8.02 -2.86
N PHE A 507 16.59 7.03 -3.10
CA PHE A 507 16.43 6.08 -4.18
C PHE A 507 15.58 4.89 -3.71
N ASP A 508 14.82 4.30 -4.63
CA ASP A 508 13.98 3.14 -4.31
C ASP A 508 14.80 1.86 -4.18
N THR A 509 15.88 1.73 -4.96
CA THR A 509 16.80 0.57 -4.93
C THR A 509 18.08 0.91 -4.19
N ALA A 510 18.74 -0.08 -3.59
CA ALA A 510 20.05 0.08 -2.95
C ALA A 510 21.15 0.41 -3.98
N ASP A 511 22.24 1.04 -3.54
CA ASP A 511 23.38 1.40 -4.40
C ASP A 511 24.24 0.20 -4.82
N ASP A 512 24.13 -0.91 -4.08
CA ASP A 512 24.77 -2.21 -4.34
C ASP A 512 23.83 -3.23 -5.02
N ALA A 513 22.63 -2.82 -5.43
CA ALA A 513 21.69 -3.64 -6.17
C ALA A 513 22.08 -3.79 -7.66
N GLU A 514 21.33 -4.63 -8.40
CA GLU A 514 21.45 -4.75 -9.85
C GLU A 514 21.31 -3.36 -10.52
N ALA A 515 22.31 -2.96 -11.29
CA ALA A 515 22.32 -1.65 -11.93
C ALA A 515 21.32 -1.61 -13.10
N LEU A 516 20.26 -0.83 -12.94
CA LEU A 516 19.31 -0.50 -14.00
C LEU A 516 19.77 0.72 -14.82
N MET A 517 19.11 0.97 -15.96
CA MET A 517 19.38 2.13 -16.82
C MET A 517 19.29 3.48 -16.09
N VAL A 518 18.38 3.56 -15.12
CA VAL A 518 18.16 4.69 -14.23
C VAL A 518 17.84 4.10 -12.86
N ARG A 519 18.44 4.65 -11.81
CA ARG A 519 18.11 4.27 -10.44
C ARG A 519 16.83 5.02 -10.03
N PRO A 520 15.69 4.32 -9.84
CA PRO A 520 14.42 4.97 -9.50
C PRO A 520 14.49 5.65 -8.12
N ALA A 521 13.72 6.71 -7.97
CA ALA A 521 13.67 7.57 -6.79
C ALA A 521 12.33 8.34 -6.79
N ASP A 522 11.22 7.61 -6.88
CA ASP A 522 9.89 8.22 -6.97
C ASP A 522 9.42 8.75 -5.61
N PRO A 523 9.27 10.08 -5.44
CA PRO A 523 8.83 10.63 -4.17
C PRO A 523 7.29 10.73 -4.06
N LEU A 524 6.54 10.36 -5.09
CA LEU A 524 5.09 10.52 -5.12
C LEU A 524 4.38 9.31 -4.53
N ASP A 525 3.40 9.56 -3.66
CA ASP A 525 2.54 8.51 -3.13
C ASP A 525 1.56 8.03 -4.23
N GLY A 526 1.36 6.72 -4.31
CA GLY A 526 0.43 6.06 -5.22
C GLY A 526 -0.64 5.29 -4.45
N ALA A 527 -0.93 4.06 -4.90
CA ALA A 527 -1.79 3.13 -4.15
C ALA A 527 -1.17 2.77 -2.79
N THR A 528 0.17 2.73 -2.72
CA THR A 528 0.93 2.70 -1.47
C THR A 528 1.69 4.03 -1.29
N PRO A 529 2.00 4.41 -0.04
CA PRO A 529 2.99 5.46 0.22
C PRO A 529 4.31 5.18 -0.51
N SER A 530 4.97 6.23 -1.02
CA SER A 530 6.31 6.11 -1.59
C SER A 530 7.31 5.63 -0.54
N GLY A 531 8.39 4.97 -0.98
CA GLY A 531 9.49 4.61 -0.07
C GLY A 531 10.07 5.83 0.64
N ALA A 532 10.12 6.97 -0.06
CA ALA A 532 10.59 8.24 0.47
C ALA A 532 9.68 8.81 1.57
N SER A 533 8.35 8.72 1.43
CA SER A 533 7.42 9.20 2.47
C SER A 533 7.40 8.27 3.68
N LEU A 534 7.47 6.94 3.46
CA LEU A 534 7.56 5.96 4.55
C LEU A 534 8.84 6.09 5.36
N ILE A 535 10.00 6.27 4.71
CA ILE A 535 11.26 6.40 5.44
C ILE A 535 11.28 7.68 6.26
N ALA A 536 10.61 8.75 5.80
CA ALA A 536 10.43 9.96 6.60
C ALA A 536 9.57 9.72 7.85
N GLU A 537 8.48 8.93 7.78
CA GLU A 537 7.71 8.51 8.97
C GLU A 537 8.60 7.72 9.94
N ALA A 538 9.29 6.71 9.43
CA ALA A 538 10.11 5.81 10.24
C ALA A 538 11.26 6.54 10.94
N LEU A 539 11.96 7.43 10.24
CA LEU A 539 13.04 8.27 10.80
C LEU A 539 12.50 9.27 11.83
N LEU A 540 11.33 9.89 11.56
CA LEU A 540 10.71 10.83 12.49
C LEU A 540 10.36 10.16 13.82
N VAL A 541 9.79 8.95 13.77
CA VAL A 541 9.49 8.15 14.96
C VAL A 541 10.77 7.70 15.66
N ALA A 542 11.73 7.16 14.91
CA ALA A 542 12.99 6.65 15.46
C ALA A 542 13.83 7.75 16.13
N ALA A 543 13.81 8.98 15.62
CA ALA A 543 14.50 10.12 16.20
C ALA A 543 14.13 10.39 17.67
N HIS A 544 12.97 9.91 18.12
CA HIS A 544 12.48 10.06 19.49
C HIS A 544 12.50 8.78 20.33
N LEU A 545 12.88 7.65 19.73
CA LEU A 545 13.01 6.36 20.41
C LEU A 545 14.47 5.90 20.53
N ALA A 546 15.32 6.32 19.60
CA ALA A 546 16.70 5.90 19.51
C ALA A 546 17.61 6.58 20.54
N PRO A 547 18.73 5.94 20.92
CA PRO A 547 19.78 6.58 21.69
C PRO A 547 20.33 7.84 20.99
N ALA A 548 20.83 8.79 21.77
CA ALA A 548 21.23 10.13 21.32
C ALA A 548 22.12 10.15 20.06
N GLU A 549 23.09 9.24 19.95
CA GLU A 549 24.00 9.18 18.78
C GLU A 549 23.27 8.92 17.46
N ARG A 550 22.25 8.05 17.49
CA ARG A 550 21.41 7.73 16.32
C ARG A 550 20.28 8.73 16.14
N ALA A 551 19.70 9.21 17.24
CA ALA A 551 18.56 10.13 17.26
C ALA A 551 18.80 11.40 16.42
N ASP A 552 19.96 12.07 16.60
CA ASP A 552 20.28 13.29 15.85
C ASP A 552 20.44 13.02 14.35
N ARG A 553 21.03 11.87 13.97
CA ARG A 553 21.16 11.45 12.57
C ARG A 553 19.79 11.21 11.93
N TYR A 554 18.90 10.51 12.63
CA TYR A 554 17.55 10.24 12.13
C TYR A 554 16.71 11.51 12.04
N ALA A 555 16.80 12.40 13.03
CA ALA A 555 16.11 13.69 13.03
C ALA A 555 16.53 14.54 11.82
N ALA A 556 17.84 14.65 11.57
CA ALA A 556 18.36 15.42 10.44
C ALA A 556 17.92 14.84 9.09
N ALA A 557 17.90 13.50 8.95
CA ALA A 557 17.43 12.84 7.74
C ALA A 557 15.92 13.02 7.51
N ALA A 558 15.10 12.93 8.56
CA ALA A 558 13.66 13.19 8.50
C ALA A 558 13.37 14.65 8.12
N GLU A 559 14.08 15.61 8.72
CA GLU A 559 13.95 17.03 8.40
C GLU A 559 14.31 17.32 6.93
N ALA A 560 15.41 16.74 6.44
CA ALA A 560 15.82 16.88 5.05
C ALA A 560 14.79 16.27 4.09
N ALA A 561 14.25 15.10 4.40
CA ALA A 561 13.21 14.44 3.59
C ALA A 561 11.94 15.28 3.52
N LEU A 562 11.46 15.80 4.65
CA LEU A 562 10.30 16.70 4.69
C LEU A 562 10.55 17.99 3.93
N ALA A 563 11.75 18.58 4.04
CA ALA A 563 12.12 19.77 3.26
C ALA A 563 12.07 19.51 1.76
N ALA A 564 12.56 18.35 1.30
CA ALA A 564 12.50 17.92 -0.09
C ALA A 564 11.07 17.67 -0.59
N ALA A 565 10.15 17.28 0.30
CA ALA A 565 8.74 17.04 -0.02
C ALA A 565 7.88 18.33 -0.09
N THR A 566 8.38 19.48 0.36
CA THR A 566 7.61 20.74 0.36
C THR A 566 7.02 21.14 -1.01
N PRO A 567 7.67 20.92 -2.17
CA PRO A 567 7.07 21.21 -3.46
C PRO A 567 5.90 20.26 -3.80
N ILE A 568 5.93 19.01 -3.31
CA ILE A 568 4.83 18.04 -3.48
C ILE A 568 3.59 18.54 -2.76
N LEU A 569 3.72 18.91 -1.48
CA LEU A 569 2.59 19.42 -0.69
C LEU A 569 2.04 20.74 -1.24
N THR A 570 2.88 21.54 -1.90
CA THR A 570 2.47 22.82 -2.50
C THR A 570 1.71 22.63 -3.82
N ARG A 571 2.11 21.66 -4.65
CA ARG A 571 1.64 21.56 -6.06
C ARG A 571 0.80 20.34 -6.34
N LEU A 572 1.06 19.23 -5.66
CA LEU A 572 0.49 17.91 -5.89
C LEU A 572 0.05 17.26 -4.56
N PRO A 573 -0.68 17.95 -3.66
CA PRO A 573 -0.97 17.42 -2.33
C PRO A 573 -1.75 16.10 -2.36
N ARG A 574 -2.55 15.84 -3.41
CA ARG A 574 -3.23 14.55 -3.62
C ARG A 574 -2.28 13.37 -3.87
N SER A 575 -1.09 13.63 -4.41
CA SER A 575 -0.02 12.64 -4.60
C SER A 575 1.02 12.67 -3.47
N GLY A 576 0.72 13.36 -2.37
CA GLY A 576 1.57 13.46 -1.19
C GLY A 576 0.79 13.25 0.10
N GLY A 577 -0.21 12.36 0.09
CA GLY A 577 -1.05 12.13 1.25
C GLY A 577 -0.27 11.61 2.45
N HIS A 578 0.65 10.65 2.26
CA HIS A 578 1.46 10.16 3.36
C HIS A 578 2.49 11.21 3.79
N TRP A 579 3.09 11.92 2.84
CA TRP A 579 3.94 13.09 3.15
C TRP A 579 3.23 14.12 4.03
N LEU A 580 1.96 14.43 3.73
CA LEU A 580 1.15 15.36 4.51
C LEU A 580 0.88 14.79 5.90
N ALA A 581 0.58 13.50 6.03
CA ALA A 581 0.40 12.85 7.32
C ALA A 581 1.67 12.91 8.20
N VAL A 582 2.86 12.73 7.61
CA VAL A 582 4.15 12.87 8.33
C VAL A 582 4.43 14.33 8.66
N ALA A 583 4.15 15.25 7.73
CA ALA A 583 4.28 16.68 7.95
C ALA A 583 3.41 17.19 9.11
N GLU A 584 2.15 16.74 9.20
CA GLU A 584 1.22 17.03 10.29
C GLU A 584 1.78 16.62 11.67
N ALA A 585 2.43 15.45 11.74
CA ALA A 585 3.10 14.99 12.95
C ALA A 585 4.35 15.84 13.28
N ALA A 586 5.14 16.19 12.26
CA ALA A 586 6.35 17.00 12.41
C ALA A 586 6.06 18.43 12.88
N VAL A 587 5.08 19.12 12.26
CA VAL A 587 4.78 20.53 12.57
C VAL A 587 4.07 20.71 13.91
N ARG A 588 3.43 19.66 14.43
CA ARG A 588 2.93 19.64 15.82
C ARG A 588 4.07 19.62 16.85
N GLY A 589 5.31 19.41 16.39
CA GLY A 589 6.49 19.11 17.19
C GLY A 589 6.35 17.70 17.73
N PRO A 590 6.91 16.66 17.06
CA PRO A 590 6.45 15.28 17.20
C PRO A 590 6.14 14.94 18.64
N LEU A 591 4.86 14.64 18.88
CA LEU A 591 4.34 14.53 20.22
C LEU A 591 4.88 13.25 20.85
N GLN A 592 5.58 13.39 21.96
CA GLN A 592 6.10 12.26 22.73
C GLN A 592 5.32 12.18 24.03
N ILE A 593 4.76 11.01 24.33
CA ILE A 593 4.04 10.75 25.57
C ILE A 593 4.74 9.59 26.27
N ALA A 594 5.52 9.93 27.30
CA ALA A 594 6.21 8.94 28.12
C ALA A 594 5.43 8.75 29.43
N VAL A 595 4.95 7.54 29.68
CA VAL A 595 4.20 7.23 30.90
C VAL A 595 5.09 6.44 31.85
N ALA A 596 5.54 7.08 32.92
CA ALA A 596 6.24 6.39 34.00
C ALA A 596 5.21 5.56 34.79
N CYS A 597 5.34 4.24 34.69
CA CYS A 597 4.43 3.28 35.33
C CYS A 597 5.17 1.98 35.66
N GLU A 598 4.66 1.23 36.64
CA GLU A 598 5.18 -0.12 36.89
C GLU A 598 4.74 -1.10 35.77
N PRO A 599 5.50 -2.18 35.52
CA PRO A 599 5.08 -3.23 34.60
C PRO A 599 3.73 -3.82 35.02
N GLY A 600 2.74 -3.80 34.12
CA GLY A 600 1.38 -4.27 34.38
C GLY A 600 0.31 -3.43 33.70
N HIS A 601 -0.86 -3.33 34.31
CA HIS A 601 -1.96 -2.52 33.80
C HIS A 601 -1.87 -1.08 34.32
N SER A 602 -1.61 -0.12 33.42
CA SER A 602 -1.66 1.31 33.69
C SER A 602 -2.82 1.94 32.91
N GLU A 603 -3.80 2.48 33.64
CA GLU A 603 -4.93 3.20 33.02
C GLU A 603 -4.45 4.46 32.27
N LEU A 604 -3.40 5.12 32.78
CA LEU A 604 -2.85 6.32 32.17
C LEU A 604 -2.12 6.01 30.86
N LEU A 605 -1.36 4.91 30.79
CA LEU A 605 -0.75 4.44 29.54
C LEU A 605 -1.80 4.02 28.50
N ALA A 606 -2.84 3.31 28.94
CA ALA A 606 -3.95 2.94 28.07
C ALA A 606 -4.68 4.18 27.54
N ALA A 607 -4.89 5.20 28.38
CA ALA A 607 -5.45 6.48 27.96
C ALA A 607 -4.53 7.23 27.00
N ALA A 608 -3.21 7.26 27.26
CA ALA A 608 -2.23 7.89 26.37
C ALA A 608 -2.32 7.31 24.96
N ARG A 609 -2.32 5.97 24.83
CA ARG A 609 -2.41 5.30 23.53
C ARG A 609 -3.73 5.59 22.80
N ARG A 610 -4.86 5.65 23.51
CA ARG A 610 -6.17 5.99 22.91
C ARG A 610 -6.27 7.45 22.48
N LEU A 611 -5.76 8.37 23.30
CA LEU A 611 -5.91 9.81 23.09
C LEU A 611 -4.87 10.40 22.14
N ALA A 612 -3.68 9.79 22.04
CA ALA A 612 -2.58 10.25 21.21
C ALA A 612 -3.00 10.51 19.76
N PRO A 613 -2.64 11.65 19.14
CA PRO A 613 -2.84 11.86 17.71
C PRO A 613 -2.00 10.94 16.84
N GLY A 614 -2.41 10.80 15.58
CA GLY A 614 -1.65 10.02 14.60
C GLY A 614 -0.23 10.56 14.47
N GLY A 615 0.75 9.65 14.46
CA GLY A 615 2.17 10.00 14.40
C GLY A 615 2.80 10.44 15.73
N ALA A 616 2.07 10.38 16.86
CA ALA A 616 2.67 10.55 18.18
C ALA A 616 3.46 9.32 18.62
N VAL A 617 4.52 9.54 19.39
CA VAL A 617 5.31 8.47 20.02
C VAL A 617 4.80 8.24 21.44
N VAL A 618 4.37 7.02 21.75
CA VAL A 618 3.84 6.67 23.09
C VAL A 618 4.61 5.50 23.67
N VAL A 619 5.26 5.71 24.82
CA VAL A 619 5.97 4.65 25.55
C VAL A 619 5.53 4.62 27.00
N GLY A 620 5.59 3.45 27.62
CA GLY A 620 5.33 3.29 29.04
C GLY A 620 6.27 2.27 29.68
N GLY A 621 6.63 2.52 30.93
CA GLY A 621 7.55 1.66 31.67
C GLY A 621 8.13 2.34 32.91
N PRO A 622 8.99 1.62 33.67
CA PRO A 622 9.62 2.18 34.84
C PRO A 622 10.65 3.27 34.48
N VAL A 623 11.05 4.07 35.45
CA VAL A 623 12.07 5.11 35.26
C VAL A 623 13.34 4.53 34.61
N ASN A 624 13.88 5.25 33.61
CA ASN A 624 15.04 4.85 32.81
C ASN A 624 14.87 3.57 31.96
N SER A 625 13.66 3.07 31.72
CA SER A 625 13.45 1.89 30.87
C SER A 625 13.53 2.16 29.37
N SER A 626 13.47 3.43 28.96
CA SER A 626 13.62 3.88 27.57
C SER A 626 14.20 5.30 27.54
N GLU A 627 14.67 5.74 26.37
CA GLU A 627 15.22 7.10 26.16
C GLU A 627 14.27 8.20 26.63
N LEU A 628 12.96 8.04 26.35
CA LEU A 628 11.93 8.98 26.77
C LEU A 628 11.60 8.91 28.26
N LEU A 629 12.09 7.91 29.00
CA LEU A 629 11.87 7.75 30.45
C LEU A 629 13.14 8.02 31.28
N ILE A 630 14.24 8.45 30.66
CA ILE A 630 15.46 8.80 31.38
C ILE A 630 15.18 9.97 32.34
N GLY A 631 15.37 9.71 33.63
CA GLY A 631 15.13 10.69 34.71
C GLY A 631 13.67 11.11 34.90
N ARG A 632 12.71 10.39 34.29
CA ARG A 632 11.27 10.63 34.41
C ARG A 632 10.62 9.51 35.20
N ASP A 633 10.11 9.82 36.38
CA ASP A 633 9.62 8.83 37.35
C ASP A 633 8.13 9.07 37.66
N ARG A 634 7.56 8.18 38.47
CA ARG A 634 6.21 8.33 39.02
C ARG A 634 6.15 9.55 39.94
N VAL A 635 5.01 10.25 39.95
CA VAL A 635 4.80 11.45 40.77
C VAL A 635 4.05 11.06 42.03
N ASP A 636 4.66 11.27 43.21
CA ASP A 636 4.11 10.88 44.51
C ASP A 636 3.64 9.40 44.56
N GLY A 637 4.32 8.52 43.81
CA GLY A 637 3.99 7.11 43.72
C GLY A 637 2.78 6.78 42.83
N ALA A 638 2.24 7.74 42.08
CA ALA A 638 1.24 7.53 41.03
C ALA A 638 1.88 7.53 39.64
N ASP A 639 1.24 6.84 38.69
CA ASP A 639 1.67 6.88 37.29
C ASP A 639 1.65 8.32 36.75
N ALA A 640 2.64 8.66 35.95
CA ALA A 640 2.83 10.03 35.47
C ALA A 640 3.10 10.04 33.97
N ALA A 641 2.33 10.84 33.23
CA ALA A 641 2.53 11.06 31.81
C ALA A 641 3.30 12.37 31.58
N TYR A 642 4.38 12.27 30.83
CA TYR A 642 5.23 13.38 30.40
C TYR A 642 4.97 13.63 28.92
N VAL A 643 4.34 14.76 28.61
CA VAL A 643 3.99 15.15 27.24
C VAL A 643 5.05 16.13 26.74
N CYS A 644 5.74 15.78 25.66
CA CYS A 644 6.74 16.63 25.03
C CYS A 644 6.36 16.94 23.59
N ARG A 645 6.65 18.17 23.16
CA ARG A 645 6.51 18.66 21.78
C ARG A 645 7.89 19.04 21.27
N GLY A 646 8.44 18.22 20.37
CA GLY A 646 9.83 18.34 19.95
C GLY A 646 10.79 18.18 21.13
N ARG A 647 11.45 19.27 21.56
CA ARG A 647 12.45 19.25 22.65
C ARG A 647 11.93 19.80 23.99
N ALA A 648 10.70 20.33 24.03
CA ALA A 648 10.10 20.89 25.23
C ALA A 648 9.07 19.93 25.84
N CYS A 649 9.08 19.76 27.16
CA CYS A 649 8.11 18.93 27.87
C CYS A 649 7.28 19.78 28.84
N ASP A 650 6.00 19.46 28.94
CA ASP A 650 5.09 20.04 29.93
C ASP A 650 5.35 19.43 31.33
N LEU A 651 4.71 19.98 32.36
CA LEU A 651 4.68 19.35 33.68
C LEU A 651 3.98 17.98 33.60
N PRO A 652 4.44 16.96 34.36
CA PRO A 652 3.80 15.66 34.34
C PRO A 652 2.37 15.74 34.86
N VAL A 653 1.50 14.96 34.24
CA VAL A 653 0.09 14.79 34.64
C VAL A 653 -0.13 13.37 35.14
N THR A 654 -1.04 13.19 36.12
CA THR A 654 -1.25 11.88 36.78
C THR A 654 -2.64 11.31 36.54
N THR A 655 -3.53 12.07 35.89
CA THR A 655 -4.88 11.62 35.57
C THR A 655 -5.14 11.60 34.06
N THR A 656 -6.08 10.74 33.65
CA THR A 656 -6.50 10.63 32.24
C THR A 656 -7.18 11.90 31.72
N SER A 657 -7.86 12.65 32.59
CA SER A 657 -8.50 13.93 32.28
C SER A 657 -7.47 15.04 32.01
N GLU A 658 -6.45 15.14 32.87
CA GLU A 658 -5.36 16.09 32.68
C GLU A 658 -4.55 15.75 31.42
N LEU A 659 -4.32 14.46 31.16
CA LEU A 659 -3.69 14.01 29.92
C LEU A 659 -4.51 14.41 28.69
N ALA A 660 -5.83 14.19 28.70
CA ALA A 660 -6.69 14.64 27.61
C ALA A 660 -6.58 16.15 27.38
N ALA A 661 -6.64 16.95 28.45
CA ALA A 661 -6.47 18.40 28.35
C ALA A 661 -5.10 18.82 27.79
N ALA A 662 -4.03 18.14 28.21
CA ALA A 662 -2.67 18.40 27.72
C ALA A 662 -2.53 18.07 26.22
N LEU A 663 -3.23 17.05 25.72
CA LEU A 663 -3.20 16.65 24.31
C LEU A 663 -4.14 17.48 23.42
N SER A 664 -5.18 18.10 23.98
CA SER A 664 -6.14 18.95 23.26
C SER A 664 -5.65 20.38 23.00
N ALA A 665 -4.50 20.79 23.56
CA ALA A 665 -3.94 22.11 23.26
C ALA A 665 -3.53 22.17 21.77
N SER A 666 -4.33 22.88 20.96
CA SER A 666 -4.03 23.15 19.55
C SER A 666 -2.69 23.88 19.41
N VAL A 667 -1.91 23.48 18.41
CA VAL A 667 -0.61 24.06 18.07
C VAL A 667 -0.70 24.77 16.73
#